data_AF-A0A9Q7ABD5-F1
#
_entry.id   AF-A0A9Q7ABD5-F1
#
_cell.length_a   1.000
_cell.length_b   1.000
_cell.length_c   1.000
_cell.angle_alpha   90.00
_cell.angle_beta   90.00
_cell.angle_gamma   90.00
#
_symmetry.space_group_name_H-M   'P 1'
#
loop_
_entity.id
_entity.type
_entity.pdbx_description
1 polymer ?
#
loop_
_entity_poly.entity_id
_entity_poly.type
_entity_poly.pdbx_seq_one_letter_code
_entity_poly.pdbx_strand_id
1 'polypeptide(L)'
;MKKLFQKIIPAILSLFFFSSMVFGGYQDVTGTYGPDGPFYSPWSYSLPQAVLDFHIAPEGIQYDTPGFKDGKRNFTSHKEMIDFINGLSRENMTLKTLGEYPDGFSMPVMIFAENKASSPEELLSLGRPIVWIQAQIHGNEPAAGEAALVLAERLADGDLTPLLKKLSVVMLPRINADGSKRFDRLTFALGKDENSAEDRNTNMRDMNRDHLLYEVPATRAVHGLFNAYMPHVAIDHHEYGPIYRYNGAEYYKFHDILTMFGVNLNIPETVRAMSEELFEVEIAENLQSNGLSHHWYYTGSGNAITEGGFDARIGRNAFGLLPSISFLVESRGIGIGREDFLRRVYAHVTTAEAILETTADNADTVLEVVEAARNDEINNGATISSDDVLVVTMETVAEPISFDLINTSGDLVNINITGHRARTGHPVLERIRPLAYLFSGDVGEKIVEKLIYAGASIERFSEDTEVEVEFFIKRNTGYKISKDEFLFTKDAYVVFMDQPQNGLISQMTEPEASYSVTGILTDELSPDLVLPVYRYLASNKLPTYTSSVIMPEVSGAVIKSIHIATNDEKMTAQELLQKNNTNINVMFLQSYFINLHDGKDSFFMTLPSQINGTNITTWYLYQWANQEWEQVDAERLSTAALADLSLPVSKEFIDSTGEVRLIGASATATTGDSGSSGCSVGFAPAIILLLIPAIFIKR
;
A
#
# COMPACT_ATOMS: atom_id res chain seq x y z
N MET A 1 -12.57 -24.07 41.98
CA MET A 1 -12.19 -22.65 42.21
C MET A 1 -10.68 -22.40 42.15
N LYS A 2 -9.81 -22.82 43.10
CA LYS A 2 -8.36 -22.48 43.04
C LYS A 2 -7.63 -22.88 41.73
N LYS A 3 -7.97 -24.00 41.09
CA LYS A 3 -7.40 -24.40 39.78
C LYS A 3 -7.92 -23.61 38.56
N LEU A 4 -8.99 -22.83 38.71
CA LEU A 4 -9.53 -21.99 37.62
C LEU A 4 -8.78 -20.64 37.56
N PHE A 5 -8.38 -20.10 38.71
CA PHE A 5 -7.63 -18.85 38.81
C PHE A 5 -6.20 -18.92 38.22
N GLN A 6 -5.56 -20.09 38.20
CA GLN A 6 -4.19 -20.22 37.65
C GLN A 6 -4.12 -20.24 36.12
N LYS A 7 -5.24 -20.42 35.40
CA LYS A 7 -5.27 -20.39 33.92
C LYS A 7 -5.71 -19.04 33.33
N ILE A 8 -6.33 -18.17 34.11
CA ILE A 8 -6.94 -16.91 33.62
C ILE A 8 -5.98 -15.72 33.78
N ILE A 9 -5.06 -15.77 34.74
CA ILE A 9 -4.10 -14.68 35.01
C ILE A 9 -3.18 -14.37 33.81
N PRO A 10 -2.62 -15.35 33.06
CA PRO A 10 -1.79 -15.05 31.88
C PRO A 10 -2.56 -14.31 30.77
N ALA A 11 -3.81 -14.68 30.52
CA ALA A 11 -4.64 -14.15 29.44
C ALA A 11 -5.21 -12.74 29.70
N ILE A 12 -5.32 -12.34 30.97
CA ILE A 12 -5.73 -10.97 31.34
C ILE A 12 -4.52 -10.03 31.39
N LEU A 13 -3.32 -10.53 31.76
CA LEU A 13 -2.09 -9.75 31.71
C LEU A 13 -1.65 -9.42 30.28
N SER A 14 -1.84 -10.33 29.31
CA SER A 14 -1.53 -10.05 27.90
C SER A 14 -2.41 -8.93 27.31
N LEU A 15 -3.70 -8.84 27.68
CA LEU A 15 -4.57 -7.73 27.24
C LEU A 15 -4.20 -6.39 27.89
N PHE A 16 -3.83 -6.36 29.18
CA PHE A 16 -3.49 -5.11 29.88
C PHE A 16 -2.08 -4.57 29.58
N PHE A 17 -1.13 -5.43 29.18
CA PHE A 17 0.18 -4.95 28.70
C PHE A 17 0.10 -4.32 27.30
N PHE A 18 -0.82 -4.76 26.44
CA PHE A 18 -0.98 -4.18 25.10
C PHE A 18 -1.44 -2.72 25.12
N SER A 19 -2.30 -2.31 26.06
CA SER A 19 -2.76 -0.90 26.15
C SER A 19 -1.77 0.04 26.85
N SER A 20 -0.69 -0.47 27.44
CA SER A 20 0.25 0.32 28.26
C SER A 20 1.67 0.40 27.71
N MET A 21 2.05 -0.45 26.74
CA MET A 21 3.34 -0.36 26.04
C MET A 21 3.31 0.36 24.68
N VAL A 22 2.13 0.71 24.16
CA VAL A 22 2.01 1.61 22.98
C VAL A 22 2.28 3.08 23.38
N PHE A 23 2.09 3.44 24.65
CA PHE A 23 2.42 4.77 25.19
C PHE A 23 3.88 4.89 25.66
N GLY A 24 4.80 4.44 24.80
CA GLY A 24 6.25 4.54 24.98
C GLY A 24 6.76 5.98 24.85
N GLY A 25 6.33 6.87 25.74
CA GLY A 25 6.85 8.23 25.87
C GLY A 25 6.47 9.18 24.74
N TYR A 26 5.24 9.71 24.79
CA TYR A 26 5.04 11.11 24.40
C TYR A 26 5.94 11.96 25.33
N GLN A 27 7.15 12.29 24.88
CA GLN A 27 7.84 13.44 25.46
C GLN A 27 7.09 14.68 24.98
N ASP A 28 6.62 15.47 25.94
CA ASP A 28 5.96 16.74 25.69
C ASP A 28 7.03 17.77 25.26
N VAL A 29 7.47 17.68 24.00
CA VAL A 29 8.46 18.60 23.41
C VAL A 29 7.76 19.92 23.10
N THR A 30 7.56 20.71 24.15
CA THR A 30 6.99 22.08 24.11
C THR A 30 7.99 23.11 23.53
N GLY A 31 8.76 22.70 22.51
CA GLY A 31 9.63 23.56 21.73
C GLY A 31 8.79 24.47 20.83
N THR A 32 8.96 25.78 20.97
CA THR A 32 8.28 26.76 20.10
C THR A 32 8.68 26.55 18.65
N TYR A 33 7.72 26.20 17.80
CA TYR A 33 7.91 26.03 16.36
C TYR A 33 8.43 27.32 15.73
N GLY A 34 9.65 27.27 15.17
CA GLY A 34 10.18 28.33 14.33
C GLY A 34 9.64 28.22 12.89
N PRO A 35 9.73 29.29 12.08
CA PRO A 35 9.30 29.25 10.68
C PRO A 35 10.11 28.24 9.82
N ASP A 36 11.28 27.82 10.28
CA ASP A 36 12.21 26.92 9.57
C ASP A 36 12.07 25.42 9.96
N GLY A 37 10.99 25.08 10.65
CA GLY A 37 10.65 23.70 11.02
C GLY A 37 11.14 23.25 12.41
N PRO A 38 10.96 21.96 12.73
CA PRO A 38 11.08 21.44 14.08
C PRO A 38 12.55 21.16 14.42
N PHE A 39 13.11 21.99 15.30
CA PHE A 39 14.39 21.68 15.93
C PHE A 39 14.20 20.54 16.94
N TYR A 40 14.68 19.35 16.59
CA TYR A 40 15.26 18.49 17.63
C TYR A 40 16.51 19.23 18.12
N SER A 41 16.36 19.97 19.21
CA SER A 41 17.43 20.78 19.79
C SER A 41 18.57 19.86 20.22
N PRO A 42 19.76 19.88 19.58
CA PRO A 42 20.86 18.97 19.91
C PRO A 42 21.54 19.33 21.26
N TRP A 43 20.94 20.24 22.03
CA TRP A 43 21.49 20.81 23.26
C TRP A 43 21.01 20.11 24.54
N SER A 44 20.07 19.15 24.46
CA SER A 44 19.47 18.49 25.63
C SER A 44 19.58 16.96 25.65
N TYR A 45 19.88 16.32 24.53
CA TYR A 45 20.06 14.87 24.43
C TYR A 45 21.23 14.56 23.51
N SER A 46 22.10 13.66 23.95
CA SER A 46 23.16 13.06 23.14
C SER A 46 23.49 11.68 23.70
N LEU A 47 23.75 10.72 22.82
CA LEU A 47 24.23 9.39 23.18
C LEU A 47 25.65 9.46 23.79
N PRO A 48 26.03 8.52 24.67
CA PRO A 48 27.41 8.43 25.15
C PRO A 48 28.38 8.26 23.99
N GLN A 49 29.56 8.91 24.03
CA GLN A 49 30.55 8.83 22.95
C GLN A 49 30.90 7.38 22.58
N ALA A 50 31.07 6.50 23.57
CA ALA A 50 31.38 5.09 23.34
C ALA A 50 30.23 4.28 22.70
N VAL A 51 29.02 4.85 22.57
CA VAL A 51 27.92 4.32 21.74
C VAL A 51 28.03 4.88 20.32
N LEU A 52 28.27 6.20 20.19
CA LEU A 52 28.49 6.86 18.88
C LEU A 52 29.66 6.24 18.12
N ASP A 53 30.71 5.80 18.82
CA ASP A 53 31.90 5.17 18.24
C ASP A 53 31.60 3.86 17.47
N PHE A 54 30.47 3.18 17.74
CA PHE A 54 30.00 2.02 16.96
C PHE A 54 29.32 2.41 15.63
N HIS A 55 28.88 3.66 15.48
CA HIS A 55 27.99 4.12 14.40
C HIS A 55 28.60 5.26 13.57
N ILE A 56 29.93 5.31 13.53
CA ILE A 56 30.66 6.22 12.65
C ILE A 56 30.42 5.79 11.19
N ALA A 57 30.07 6.73 10.32
CA ALA A 57 29.95 6.48 8.89
C ALA A 57 31.33 6.11 8.28
N PRO A 58 31.42 5.17 7.32
CA PRO A 58 32.71 4.81 6.71
C PRO A 58 33.42 6.02 6.08
N GLU A 59 34.75 6.01 6.10
CA GLU A 59 35.54 7.09 5.49
C GLU A 59 35.23 7.24 4.00
N GLY A 60 35.08 8.48 3.54
CA GLY A 60 34.81 8.81 2.14
C GLY A 60 33.34 8.89 1.75
N ILE A 61 32.40 8.41 2.59
CA ILE A 61 30.97 8.56 2.32
C ILE A 61 30.56 10.03 2.49
N GLN A 62 30.04 10.64 1.42
CA GLN A 62 29.51 11.99 1.38
C GLN A 62 28.28 12.03 0.47
N TYR A 63 27.27 12.82 0.84
CA TYR A 63 26.04 12.99 0.07
C TYR A 63 25.72 14.48 -0.07
N ASP A 64 25.25 14.88 -1.25
CA ASP A 64 24.97 16.27 -1.59
C ASP A 64 23.48 16.66 -1.44
N THR A 65 22.65 15.76 -0.91
CA THR A 65 21.23 16.02 -0.62
C THR A 65 21.06 17.18 0.39
N PRO A 66 19.87 17.82 0.46
CA PRO A 66 19.71 19.03 1.25
C PRO A 66 20.07 18.84 2.73
N GLY A 67 19.85 17.66 3.30
CA GLY A 67 20.08 17.34 4.71
C GLY A 67 21.53 17.33 5.15
N PHE A 68 22.48 17.33 4.20
CA PHE A 68 23.92 17.34 4.44
C PHE A 68 24.62 18.64 4.04
N LYS A 69 23.89 19.67 3.56
CA LYS A 69 24.50 20.96 3.22
C LYS A 69 25.23 21.60 4.40
N ASP A 70 26.36 22.24 4.11
CA ASP A 70 27.26 22.83 5.09
C ASP A 70 26.54 23.73 6.11
N GLY A 71 26.77 23.44 7.39
CA GLY A 71 26.20 24.20 8.51
C GLY A 71 24.71 23.96 8.77
N LYS A 72 24.02 23.10 8.01
CA LYS A 72 22.60 22.76 8.24
C LYS A 72 22.41 22.03 9.57
N ARG A 73 21.35 22.42 10.29
CA ARG A 73 21.02 21.92 11.65
C ARG A 73 19.65 21.25 11.77
N ASN A 74 18.73 21.56 10.85
CA ASN A 74 17.45 20.88 10.70
C ASN A 74 17.58 19.71 9.68
N PHE A 75 16.54 18.91 9.54
CA PHE A 75 16.42 17.95 8.43
C PHE A 75 15.94 18.63 7.15
N THR A 76 15.88 17.88 6.05
CA THR A 76 15.36 18.36 4.77
C THR A 76 13.88 18.70 4.86
N SER A 77 13.56 19.99 4.78
CA SER A 77 12.18 20.48 4.71
C SER A 77 11.50 20.03 3.42
N HIS A 78 10.16 20.09 3.38
CA HIS A 78 9.44 19.69 2.17
C HIS A 78 9.78 20.58 0.96
N LYS A 79 10.03 21.88 1.17
CA LYS A 79 10.46 22.77 0.08
C LYS A 79 11.83 22.38 -0.45
N GLU A 80 12.81 22.13 0.42
CA GLU A 80 14.15 21.69 0.02
C GLU A 80 14.12 20.36 -0.73
N MET A 81 13.27 19.43 -0.30
CA MET A 81 13.03 18.14 -0.98
C MET A 81 12.53 18.36 -2.43
N ILE A 82 11.49 19.19 -2.60
CA ILE A 82 10.93 19.52 -3.92
C ILE A 82 11.94 20.29 -4.79
N ASP A 83 12.68 21.25 -4.22
CA ASP A 83 13.73 21.99 -4.94
C ASP A 83 14.84 21.06 -5.44
N PHE A 84 15.26 20.08 -4.62
CA PHE A 84 16.26 19.08 -4.98
C PHE A 84 15.77 18.16 -6.10
N ILE A 85 14.59 17.57 -5.95
CA ILE A 85 13.96 16.71 -6.98
C ILE A 85 13.76 17.47 -8.31
N ASN A 86 13.54 18.79 -8.25
CA ASN A 86 13.45 19.64 -9.43
C ASN A 86 14.78 19.92 -10.13
N GLY A 87 15.91 19.82 -9.41
CA GLY A 87 17.26 19.95 -9.95
C GLY A 87 17.84 18.68 -10.57
N LEU A 88 17.28 17.50 -10.26
CA LEU A 88 17.75 16.21 -10.78
C LEU A 88 17.55 16.08 -12.30
N SER A 89 18.42 15.28 -12.94
CA SER A 89 18.34 14.98 -14.37
C SER A 89 16.99 14.38 -14.75
N ARG A 90 16.46 14.82 -15.89
CA ARG A 90 15.22 14.30 -16.49
C ARG A 90 15.49 13.32 -17.62
N GLU A 91 16.70 12.79 -17.75
CA GLU A 91 17.05 11.87 -18.86
C GLU A 91 16.34 10.53 -18.73
N ASN A 92 16.34 9.95 -17.53
CA ASN A 92 15.68 8.66 -17.23
C ASN A 92 14.53 8.80 -16.21
N MET A 93 14.21 10.02 -15.77
CA MET A 93 13.21 10.28 -14.73
C MET A 93 12.01 11.09 -15.26
N THR A 94 10.80 10.58 -15.00
CA THR A 94 9.53 11.30 -15.06
C THR A 94 9.06 11.65 -13.65
N LEU A 95 8.44 12.83 -13.46
CA LEU A 95 7.91 13.30 -12.17
C LEU A 95 6.40 13.54 -12.27
N LYS A 96 5.65 12.90 -11.38
CA LYS A 96 4.19 13.05 -11.18
C LYS A 96 3.90 13.61 -9.78
N THR A 97 2.64 13.97 -9.50
CA THR A 97 2.24 14.60 -8.23
C THR A 97 0.97 13.92 -7.69
N LEU A 98 1.17 12.96 -6.79
CA LEU A 98 0.11 12.16 -6.20
C LEU A 98 -0.59 12.94 -5.08
N GLY A 99 -1.62 13.70 -5.42
CA GLY A 99 -2.32 14.52 -4.46
C GLY A 99 -1.60 15.82 -4.12
N GLU A 100 -2.41 16.78 -3.69
CA GLU A 100 -1.97 17.74 -2.70
C GLU A 100 -2.70 17.42 -1.39
N TYR A 101 -2.19 17.95 -0.28
CA TYR A 101 -2.71 17.74 1.06
C TYR A 101 -2.73 19.10 1.81
N PRO A 102 -3.45 19.21 2.94
CA PRO A 102 -3.45 20.42 3.77
C PRO A 102 -2.04 20.93 4.09
N ASP A 103 -1.91 22.22 4.39
CA ASP A 103 -0.64 22.99 4.42
C ASP A 103 0.09 23.15 3.06
N GLY A 104 -0.50 22.69 1.94
CA GLY A 104 0.04 22.91 0.59
C GLY A 104 1.14 21.92 0.20
N PHE A 105 1.15 20.74 0.81
CA PHE A 105 2.09 19.68 0.50
C PHE A 105 1.65 18.87 -0.72
N SER A 106 2.53 18.75 -1.71
CA SER A 106 2.37 17.80 -2.82
C SER A 106 3.14 16.52 -2.51
N MET A 107 2.67 15.35 -2.94
CA MET A 107 3.46 14.12 -2.84
C MET A 107 4.14 13.85 -4.18
N PRO A 108 5.46 14.11 -4.34
CA PRO A 108 6.14 13.85 -5.59
C PRO A 108 6.31 12.35 -5.80
N VAL A 109 6.02 11.89 -7.01
CA VAL A 109 6.30 10.52 -7.46
C VAL A 109 7.36 10.60 -8.55
N MET A 110 8.53 10.02 -8.30
CA MET A 110 9.59 9.92 -9.29
C MET A 110 9.55 8.53 -9.92
N ILE A 111 9.54 8.47 -11.25
CA ILE A 111 9.52 7.22 -12.01
C ILE A 111 10.80 7.18 -12.83
N PHE A 112 11.64 6.16 -12.59
CA PHE A 112 12.91 5.98 -13.27
C PHE A 112 12.84 4.75 -14.18
N ALA A 113 13.01 4.96 -15.49
CA ALA A 113 12.97 3.90 -16.48
C ALA A 113 13.70 4.31 -17.78
N GLU A 114 14.15 3.31 -18.54
CA GLU A 114 14.69 3.54 -19.88
C GLU A 114 13.63 4.21 -20.79
N ASN A 115 14.06 5.14 -21.64
CA ASN A 115 13.20 5.95 -22.52
C ASN A 115 12.13 6.80 -21.82
N LYS A 116 12.21 6.97 -20.48
CA LYS A 116 11.23 7.70 -19.64
C LYS A 116 9.82 7.10 -19.64
N ALA A 117 9.70 5.80 -19.87
CA ALA A 117 8.47 5.05 -19.65
C ALA A 117 7.92 5.38 -18.25
N SER A 118 6.61 5.65 -18.16
CA SER A 118 6.02 6.32 -16.99
C SER A 118 4.54 6.05 -16.75
N SER A 119 3.79 5.44 -17.67
CA SER A 119 2.53 4.78 -17.34
C SER A 119 2.79 3.35 -16.84
N PRO A 120 1.86 2.72 -16.10
CA PRO A 120 1.95 1.31 -15.75
C PRO A 120 2.12 0.40 -16.96
N GLU A 121 1.34 0.64 -18.03
CA GLU A 121 1.39 -0.12 -19.28
C GLU A 121 2.74 0.04 -19.99
N GLU A 122 3.30 1.25 -20.00
CA GLU A 122 4.63 1.49 -20.54
C GLU A 122 5.69 0.71 -19.75
N LEU A 123 5.69 0.75 -18.42
CA LEU A 123 6.65 0.01 -17.59
C LEU A 123 6.51 -1.51 -17.75
N LEU A 124 5.28 -2.04 -17.75
CA LEU A 124 5.01 -3.46 -17.96
C LEU A 124 5.45 -3.91 -19.36
N SER A 125 5.28 -3.07 -20.38
CA SER A 125 5.71 -3.37 -21.76
C SER A 125 7.23 -3.51 -21.94
N LEU A 126 8.04 -3.00 -21.00
CA LEU A 126 9.49 -3.19 -21.00
C LEU A 126 9.89 -4.63 -20.67
N GLY A 127 9.00 -5.44 -20.07
CA GLY A 127 9.30 -6.80 -19.65
C GLY A 127 10.38 -6.85 -18.57
N ARG A 128 10.26 -6.01 -17.53
CA ARG A 128 11.25 -5.81 -16.46
C ARG A 128 10.55 -5.66 -15.11
N PRO A 129 11.14 -6.11 -13.98
CA PRO A 129 10.61 -5.82 -12.66
C PRO A 129 10.40 -4.33 -12.42
N ILE A 130 9.29 -3.99 -11.78
CA ILE A 130 9.02 -2.66 -11.26
C ILE A 130 9.32 -2.70 -9.76
N VAL A 131 10.23 -1.84 -9.29
CA VAL A 131 10.59 -1.68 -7.88
C VAL A 131 9.90 -0.46 -7.31
N TRP A 132 9.15 -0.65 -6.24
CA TRP A 132 8.53 0.42 -5.45
C TRP A 132 9.46 0.82 -4.30
N ILE A 133 9.70 2.12 -4.11
CA ILE A 133 10.46 2.64 -2.98
C ILE A 133 9.65 3.74 -2.31
N GLN A 134 9.28 3.55 -1.04
CA GLN A 134 8.66 4.60 -0.24
C GLN A 134 9.45 4.90 1.03
N ALA A 135 9.33 6.14 1.50
CA ALA A 135 10.02 6.60 2.69
C ALA A 135 9.18 7.60 3.51
N GLN A 136 9.53 7.71 4.79
CA GLN A 136 9.03 8.74 5.71
C GLN A 136 7.48 8.82 5.74
N ILE A 137 6.83 7.65 5.81
CA ILE A 137 5.40 7.50 6.15
C ILE A 137 5.13 7.81 7.64
N HIS A 138 6.17 7.73 8.47
CA HIS A 138 6.22 8.45 9.74
C HIS A 138 7.09 9.70 9.57
N GLY A 139 6.60 10.86 10.01
CA GLY A 139 7.28 12.13 9.77
C GLY A 139 8.60 12.30 10.54
N ASN A 140 8.71 11.70 11.72
CA ASN A 140 9.86 11.75 12.63
C ASN A 140 11.04 10.82 12.24
N GLU A 141 11.00 10.23 11.04
CA GLU A 141 11.99 9.26 10.52
C GLU A 141 12.72 9.85 9.30
N PRO A 142 13.56 10.89 9.49
CA PRO A 142 14.14 11.69 8.41
C PRO A 142 15.22 10.99 7.58
N ALA A 143 15.95 10.02 8.13
CA ALA A 143 17.02 9.33 7.41
C ALA A 143 16.48 8.45 6.29
N ALA A 144 15.27 7.90 6.46
CA ALA A 144 14.52 7.22 5.41
C ALA A 144 14.27 8.16 4.21
N GLY A 145 13.69 9.33 4.47
CA GLY A 145 13.37 10.31 3.42
C GLY A 145 14.62 10.91 2.75
N GLU A 146 15.69 11.13 3.52
CA GLU A 146 16.97 11.61 2.99
C GLU A 146 17.68 10.56 2.12
N ALA A 147 17.61 9.27 2.49
CA ALA A 147 18.12 8.17 1.68
C ALA A 147 17.38 8.03 0.34
N ALA A 148 16.06 8.25 0.32
CA ALA A 148 15.30 8.29 -0.92
C ALA A 148 15.79 9.40 -1.87
N LEU A 149 16.27 10.54 -1.35
CA LEU A 149 16.87 11.59 -2.19
C LEU A 149 18.24 11.18 -2.75
N VAL A 150 19.08 10.48 -1.98
CA VAL A 150 20.34 9.92 -2.48
C VAL A 150 20.07 8.90 -3.59
N LEU A 151 19.11 8.00 -3.39
CA LEU A 151 18.73 7.00 -4.40
C LEU A 151 18.17 7.66 -5.66
N ALA A 152 17.34 8.70 -5.53
CA ALA A 152 16.81 9.46 -6.66
C ALA A 152 17.91 10.11 -7.51
N GLU A 153 18.94 10.70 -6.87
CA GLU A 153 20.12 11.26 -7.54
C GLU A 153 20.91 10.17 -8.27
N ARG A 154 21.24 9.07 -7.57
CA ARG A 154 21.99 7.93 -8.14
C ARG A 154 21.28 7.24 -9.30
N LEU A 155 19.94 7.24 -9.32
CA LEU A 155 19.12 6.66 -10.40
C LEU A 155 18.93 7.61 -11.59
N ALA A 156 18.86 8.93 -11.37
CA ALA A 156 18.58 9.92 -12.43
C ALA A 156 19.68 9.96 -13.51
N ASP A 157 20.92 10.16 -13.08
CA ASP A 157 22.13 10.27 -13.92
C ASP A 157 23.42 9.80 -13.21
N GLY A 158 23.29 9.07 -12.10
CA GLY A 158 24.40 8.54 -11.32
C GLY A 158 24.81 7.10 -11.66
N ASP A 159 25.35 6.42 -10.66
CA ASP A 159 25.92 5.08 -10.75
C ASP A 159 24.90 3.94 -10.72
N LEU A 160 23.67 4.19 -10.25
CA LEU A 160 22.55 3.23 -10.30
C LEU A 160 21.73 3.32 -11.59
N THR A 161 21.87 4.40 -12.38
CA THR A 161 21.21 4.55 -13.70
C THR A 161 21.39 3.33 -14.65
N PRO A 162 22.54 2.62 -14.70
CA PRO A 162 22.67 1.40 -15.51
C PRO A 162 21.68 0.28 -15.17
N LEU A 163 21.18 0.20 -13.92
CA LEU A 163 20.19 -0.79 -13.50
C LEU A 163 18.84 -0.61 -14.20
N LEU A 164 18.54 0.61 -14.71
CA LEU A 164 17.29 0.90 -15.44
C LEU A 164 17.16 0.15 -16.78
N LYS A 165 18.24 -0.53 -17.22
CA LYS A 165 18.24 -1.50 -18.34
C LYS A 165 17.65 -2.87 -17.96
N LYS A 166 17.38 -3.09 -16.68
CA LYS A 166 16.97 -4.36 -16.08
C LYS A 166 15.73 -4.25 -15.19
N LEU A 167 15.51 -3.09 -14.58
CA LEU A 167 14.32 -2.79 -13.76
C LEU A 167 13.78 -1.40 -14.07
N SER A 168 12.61 -1.08 -13.53
CA SER A 168 12.08 0.29 -13.42
C SER A 168 11.83 0.63 -11.95
N VAL A 169 11.89 1.90 -11.55
CA VAL A 169 11.66 2.32 -10.15
C VAL A 169 10.53 3.33 -10.06
N VAL A 170 9.59 3.13 -9.13
CA VAL A 170 8.57 4.11 -8.73
C VAL A 170 8.84 4.52 -7.29
N MET A 171 9.11 5.80 -7.05
CA MET A 171 9.65 6.29 -5.78
C MET A 171 8.85 7.45 -5.17
N LEU A 172 8.54 7.33 -3.88
CA LEU A 172 7.85 8.31 -3.05
C LEU A 172 8.74 8.67 -1.83
N PRO A 173 9.49 9.79 -1.88
CA PRO A 173 10.54 10.09 -0.90
C PRO A 173 9.99 10.57 0.45
N ARG A 174 8.71 10.95 0.50
CA ARG A 174 8.01 11.36 1.72
C ARG A 174 6.50 11.23 1.56
N ILE A 175 5.91 10.25 2.25
CA ILE A 175 4.45 10.13 2.33
C ILE A 175 3.88 11.11 3.38
N ASN A 176 4.52 11.24 4.56
CA ASN A 176 4.00 12.05 5.67
C ASN A 176 4.63 13.45 5.72
N ALA A 177 4.17 14.33 4.83
CA ALA A 177 4.71 15.69 4.71
C ALA A 177 4.39 16.58 5.93
N ASP A 178 3.18 16.48 6.49
CA ASP A 178 2.73 17.29 7.62
C ASP A 178 3.32 16.82 8.96
N GLY A 179 3.38 15.51 9.18
CA GLY A 179 4.12 14.91 10.30
C GLY A 179 5.61 15.24 10.21
N SER A 180 6.22 15.25 9.01
CA SER A 180 7.62 15.62 8.81
C SER A 180 7.89 17.09 9.18
N LYS A 181 6.99 18.02 8.79
CA LYS A 181 7.01 19.42 9.23
C LYS A 181 6.87 19.58 10.76
N ARG A 182 6.25 18.61 11.44
CA ARG A 182 6.02 18.64 12.90
C ARG A 182 7.02 17.78 13.69
N PHE A 183 7.85 16.98 13.01
CA PHE A 183 8.67 15.90 13.58
C PHE A 183 7.86 14.91 14.42
N ASP A 184 6.64 14.60 13.95
CA ASP A 184 5.74 13.63 14.56
C ASP A 184 5.68 12.35 13.72
N ARG A 185 5.37 11.24 14.36
CA ARG A 185 5.13 9.94 13.71
C ARG A 185 3.83 9.97 12.91
N LEU A 186 2.79 10.59 13.45
CA LEU A 186 1.44 10.54 12.92
C LEU A 186 1.22 11.65 11.87
N THR A 187 0.18 11.49 11.05
CA THR A 187 -0.37 12.59 10.26
C THR A 187 -1.52 13.26 11.01
N PHE A 188 -1.69 14.54 10.76
CA PHE A 188 -2.75 15.43 11.25
C PHE A 188 -3.82 15.66 10.18
N ALA A 189 -3.77 14.98 9.03
CA ALA A 189 -4.63 15.21 7.87
C ALA A 189 -6.16 15.07 8.12
N LEU A 190 -6.60 14.53 9.26
CA LEU A 190 -8.01 14.45 9.65
C LEU A 190 -8.43 15.51 10.68
N GLY A 191 -7.53 16.39 11.15
CA GLY A 191 -7.79 17.38 12.22
C GLY A 191 -7.43 18.82 11.82
N LYS A 192 -8.08 19.82 12.46
CA LYS A 192 -7.85 21.24 12.16
C LYS A 192 -7.25 22.08 13.31
N ASP A 193 -7.22 21.61 14.56
CA ASP A 193 -6.61 22.34 15.68
C ASP A 193 -5.42 21.58 16.30
N GLU A 194 -4.25 22.20 16.26
CA GLU A 194 -2.97 21.66 16.75
C GLU A 194 -2.76 21.81 18.28
N ASN A 195 -3.59 22.64 18.93
CA ASN A 195 -3.50 22.98 20.35
C ASN A 195 -4.49 22.22 21.23
N SER A 196 -5.44 21.51 20.62
CA SER A 196 -6.45 20.70 21.30
C SER A 196 -5.91 19.31 21.62
N ALA A 197 -5.84 18.96 22.91
CA ALA A 197 -5.49 17.61 23.35
C ALA A 197 -6.57 16.57 23.01
N GLU A 198 -7.80 17.04 22.73
CA GLU A 198 -8.95 16.21 22.33
C GLU A 198 -8.85 15.84 20.83
N ASP A 199 -8.40 16.76 19.98
CA ASP A 199 -8.09 16.53 18.56
C ASP A 199 -6.90 15.60 18.37
N ARG A 200 -5.83 15.72 19.17
CA ARG A 200 -4.67 14.82 19.08
C ARG A 200 -5.05 13.34 19.25
N ASN A 201 -6.06 13.05 20.08
CA ASN A 201 -6.46 11.68 20.38
C ASN A 201 -7.58 11.14 19.45
N THR A 202 -8.17 12.00 18.61
CA THR A 202 -9.30 11.65 17.73
C THR A 202 -9.00 11.79 16.25
N ASN A 203 -8.12 12.73 15.88
CA ASN A 203 -7.88 13.16 14.50
C ASN A 203 -6.44 12.93 13.99
N MET A 204 -5.54 12.40 14.82
CA MET A 204 -4.23 11.89 14.35
C MET A 204 -4.36 10.44 13.86
N ARG A 205 -3.54 10.03 12.88
CA ARG A 205 -3.49 8.64 12.38
C ARG A 205 -2.07 8.18 12.08
N ASP A 206 -1.81 6.89 12.32
CA ASP A 206 -0.60 6.20 11.88
C ASP A 206 -0.86 5.61 10.49
N MET A 207 -0.27 6.20 9.45
CA MET A 207 -0.48 5.74 8.08
C MET A 207 0.06 4.33 7.82
N ASN A 208 1.10 3.90 8.55
CA ASN A 208 1.58 2.51 8.53
C ASN A 208 0.72 1.60 9.42
N ARG A 209 -0.53 1.98 9.74
CA ARG A 209 -1.58 1.08 10.27
C ARG A 209 -2.85 1.15 9.44
N ASP A 210 -2.82 1.83 8.30
CA ASP A 210 -4.00 2.20 7.51
C ASP A 210 -4.03 1.52 6.13
N HIS A 211 -3.34 0.39 5.98
CA HIS A 211 -3.32 -0.42 4.75
C HIS A 211 -4.51 -1.41 4.65
N LEU A 212 -5.55 -1.26 5.47
CA LEU A 212 -6.82 -2.02 5.38
C LEU A 212 -8.06 -1.12 5.50
N LEU A 213 -8.05 -0.14 6.41
CA LEU A 213 -9.21 0.72 6.68
C LEU A 213 -9.25 1.96 5.78
N TYR A 214 -8.10 2.37 5.22
CA TYR A 214 -7.98 3.51 4.32
C TYR A 214 -8.73 4.74 4.86
N GLU A 215 -8.50 5.08 6.13
CA GLU A 215 -9.03 6.28 6.78
C GLU A 215 -8.40 7.54 6.19
N VAL A 216 -7.08 7.50 5.93
CA VAL A 216 -6.31 8.66 5.49
C VAL A 216 -6.37 8.78 3.96
N PRO A 217 -6.55 9.98 3.38
CA PRO A 217 -6.57 10.13 1.93
C PRO A 217 -5.23 9.88 1.24
N ALA A 218 -4.12 10.13 1.94
CA ALA A 218 -2.77 9.85 1.45
C ALA A 218 -2.52 8.34 1.24
N THR A 219 -3.01 7.48 2.14
CA THR A 219 -2.87 6.03 2.01
C THR A 219 -3.73 5.49 0.86
N ARG A 220 -4.95 6.01 0.66
CA ARG A 220 -5.77 5.71 -0.53
C ARG A 220 -5.06 6.04 -1.84
N ALA A 221 -4.43 7.21 -1.91
CA ALA A 221 -3.72 7.64 -3.11
C ALA A 221 -2.48 6.76 -3.35
N VAL A 222 -1.71 6.47 -2.30
CA VAL A 222 -0.55 5.55 -2.33
C VAL A 222 -0.95 4.16 -2.82
N HIS A 223 -2.02 3.58 -2.29
CA HIS A 223 -2.51 2.27 -2.73
C HIS A 223 -3.13 2.30 -4.12
N GLY A 224 -3.84 3.37 -4.50
CA GLY A 224 -4.30 3.57 -5.88
C GLY A 224 -3.14 3.55 -6.88
N LEU A 225 -2.01 4.18 -6.52
CA LEU A 225 -0.79 4.15 -7.32
C LEU A 225 -0.13 2.76 -7.31
N PHE A 226 -0.01 2.12 -6.14
CA PHE A 226 0.57 0.77 -6.00
C PHE A 226 -0.20 -0.26 -6.84
N ASN A 227 -1.53 -0.25 -6.76
CA ASN A 227 -2.43 -1.11 -7.54
C ASN A 227 -2.38 -0.81 -9.05
N ALA A 228 -2.06 0.42 -9.45
CA ALA A 228 -1.86 0.75 -10.86
C ALA A 228 -0.57 0.14 -11.41
N TYR A 229 0.57 0.28 -10.70
CA TYR A 229 1.86 -0.25 -11.18
C TYR A 229 2.11 -1.73 -10.89
N MET A 230 1.39 -2.34 -9.94
CA MET A 230 1.58 -3.73 -9.50
C MET A 230 3.07 -4.12 -9.36
N PRO A 231 3.85 -3.39 -8.53
CA PRO A 231 5.29 -3.55 -8.43
C PRO A 231 5.66 -4.98 -8.04
N HIS A 232 6.85 -5.43 -8.44
CA HIS A 232 7.33 -6.80 -8.18
C HIS A 232 8.13 -6.86 -6.88
N VAL A 233 8.82 -5.77 -6.57
CA VAL A 233 9.60 -5.59 -5.35
C VAL A 233 9.16 -4.28 -4.69
N ALA A 234 9.06 -4.23 -3.36
CA ALA A 234 8.69 -3.03 -2.60
C ALA A 234 9.61 -2.82 -1.40
N ILE A 235 10.06 -1.58 -1.19
CA ILE A 235 10.93 -1.17 -0.09
C ILE A 235 10.24 -0.05 0.70
N ASP A 236 10.09 -0.26 2.01
CA ASP A 236 9.45 0.66 2.95
C ASP A 236 10.48 1.14 3.99
N HIS A 237 10.97 2.37 3.83
CA HIS A 237 12.05 2.94 4.66
C HIS A 237 11.51 3.67 5.90
N HIS A 238 12.09 3.31 7.05
CA HIS A 238 11.66 3.66 8.40
C HIS A 238 12.83 3.87 9.37
N GLU A 239 12.55 4.30 10.60
CA GLU A 239 13.54 4.30 11.68
C GLU A 239 13.02 3.75 13.01
N TYR A 240 13.91 3.13 13.78
CA TYR A 240 13.60 2.57 15.09
C TYR A 240 14.38 3.27 16.22
N GLY A 241 13.84 3.25 17.44
CA GLY A 241 14.46 3.93 18.60
C GLY A 241 15.64 3.14 19.20
N PRO A 242 16.75 3.80 19.61
CA PRO A 242 18.02 3.15 19.98
C PRO A 242 18.02 2.47 21.35
N ILE A 243 17.08 2.81 22.24
CA ILE A 243 17.10 2.35 23.62
C ILE A 243 16.55 0.92 23.74
N TYR A 244 17.25 0.09 24.49
CA TYR A 244 16.77 -1.20 24.97
C TYR A 244 16.80 -1.22 26.50
N ARG A 245 15.88 -1.96 27.13
CA ARG A 245 15.90 -2.17 28.59
C ARG A 245 16.01 -3.66 28.86
N TYR A 246 17.06 -4.10 29.54
CA TYR A 246 17.31 -5.50 29.86
C TYR A 246 17.48 -5.66 31.38
N ASN A 247 16.72 -6.58 31.98
CA ASN A 247 16.66 -6.80 33.44
C ASN A 247 16.54 -5.52 34.30
N GLY A 248 15.79 -4.53 33.79
CA GLY A 248 15.56 -3.25 34.48
C GLY A 248 16.68 -2.21 34.34
N ALA A 249 17.79 -2.55 33.69
CA ALA A 249 18.85 -1.61 33.32
C ALA A 249 18.69 -1.14 31.86
N GLU A 250 19.24 0.04 31.56
CA GLU A 250 19.24 0.62 30.21
C GLU A 250 20.48 0.18 29.41
N TYR A 251 20.27 -0.05 28.12
CA TYR A 251 21.24 -0.46 27.11
C TYR A 251 20.90 0.26 25.81
N TYR A 252 21.82 0.23 24.85
CA TYR A 252 21.61 0.71 23.49
C TYR A 252 21.59 -0.47 22.53
N LYS A 253 20.75 -0.41 21.50
CA LYS A 253 20.66 -1.43 20.46
C LYS A 253 21.88 -1.29 19.54
N PHE A 254 22.52 -2.42 19.24
CA PHE A 254 23.80 -2.45 18.53
C PHE A 254 23.69 -2.25 17.01
N HIS A 255 22.65 -2.80 16.38
CA HIS A 255 22.55 -2.89 14.93
C HIS A 255 22.34 -1.51 14.25
N ASP A 256 22.97 -1.24 13.11
CA ASP A 256 22.76 0.00 12.36
C ASP A 256 21.36 0.03 11.71
N ILE A 257 20.93 -1.13 11.19
CA ILE A 257 19.72 -1.30 10.41
C ILE A 257 19.04 -2.63 10.74
N LEU A 258 17.71 -2.66 10.61
CA LEU A 258 16.92 -3.88 10.74
C LEU A 258 16.08 -4.09 9.47
N THR A 259 16.00 -5.32 8.99
CA THR A 259 15.22 -5.70 7.81
C THR A 259 14.19 -6.77 8.12
N MET A 260 13.09 -6.76 7.38
CA MET A 260 12.08 -7.82 7.47
C MET A 260 11.18 -7.82 6.24
N PHE A 261 11.17 -8.93 5.52
CA PHE A 261 10.20 -9.20 4.47
C PHE A 261 8.75 -9.42 4.98
N GLY A 262 7.78 -9.43 4.05
CA GLY A 262 6.39 -9.75 4.34
C GLY A 262 6.22 -11.21 4.80
N VAL A 263 5.76 -11.42 6.04
CA VAL A 263 5.68 -12.74 6.69
C VAL A 263 4.26 -13.28 6.90
N ASN A 264 3.21 -12.52 6.56
CA ASN A 264 1.83 -13.03 6.61
C ASN A 264 1.71 -14.31 5.77
N LEU A 265 1.10 -15.36 6.33
CA LEU A 265 1.10 -16.68 5.71
C LEU A 265 0.20 -16.81 4.46
N ASN A 266 -0.65 -15.82 4.16
CA ASN A 266 -1.36 -15.71 2.88
C ASN A 266 -0.55 -14.97 1.79
N ILE A 267 0.69 -14.55 2.08
CA ILE A 267 1.63 -14.14 1.04
C ILE A 267 2.13 -15.44 0.39
N PRO A 268 2.08 -15.55 -0.96
CA PRO A 268 2.47 -16.77 -1.67
C PRO A 268 3.82 -17.31 -1.21
N GLU A 269 3.90 -18.62 -0.97
CA GLU A 269 5.08 -19.25 -0.38
C GLU A 269 6.34 -19.02 -1.23
N THR A 270 6.22 -19.03 -2.55
CA THR A 270 7.31 -18.73 -3.49
C THR A 270 7.86 -17.30 -3.34
N VAL A 271 6.98 -16.32 -3.11
CA VAL A 271 7.36 -14.92 -2.87
C VAL A 271 8.05 -14.78 -1.50
N ARG A 272 7.54 -15.44 -0.46
CA ARG A 272 8.18 -15.47 0.87
C ARG A 272 9.54 -16.17 0.84
N ALA A 273 9.64 -17.31 0.17
CA ALA A 273 10.88 -18.07 0.02
C ALA A 273 11.94 -17.25 -0.73
N MET A 274 11.60 -16.63 -1.87
CA MET A 274 12.54 -15.73 -2.56
C MET A 274 12.96 -14.53 -1.70
N SER A 275 12.04 -14.00 -0.88
CA SER A 275 12.37 -12.90 0.04
C SER A 275 13.41 -13.31 1.09
N GLU A 276 13.26 -14.49 1.71
CA GLU A 276 14.17 -14.96 2.78
C GLU A 276 15.46 -15.62 2.25
N GLU A 277 15.36 -16.45 1.21
CA GLU A 277 16.45 -17.32 0.74
C GLU A 277 17.39 -16.63 -0.28
N LEU A 278 16.93 -15.57 -0.96
CA LEU A 278 17.74 -14.76 -1.86
C LEU A 278 17.94 -13.35 -1.29
N PHE A 279 16.87 -12.54 -1.20
CA PHE A 279 17.03 -11.12 -0.94
C PHE A 279 17.61 -10.80 0.45
N GLU A 280 17.09 -11.38 1.54
CA GLU A 280 17.65 -11.12 2.87
C GLU A 280 19.09 -11.67 3.05
N VAL A 281 19.50 -12.65 2.23
CA VAL A 281 20.90 -13.14 2.17
C VAL A 281 21.79 -12.10 1.49
N GLU A 282 21.43 -11.63 0.30
CA GLU A 282 22.20 -10.61 -0.44
C GLU A 282 22.25 -9.28 0.32
N ILE A 283 21.15 -8.85 0.94
CA ILE A 283 21.10 -7.70 1.86
C ILE A 283 22.09 -7.91 3.02
N ALA A 284 22.09 -9.08 3.65
CA ALA A 284 22.95 -9.38 4.78
C ALA A 284 24.44 -9.37 4.42
N GLU A 285 24.82 -9.92 3.26
CA GLU A 285 26.20 -9.95 2.77
C GLU A 285 26.69 -8.57 2.31
N ASN A 286 25.84 -7.81 1.62
CA ASN A 286 26.16 -6.44 1.18
C ASN A 286 26.34 -5.50 2.38
N LEU A 287 25.44 -5.55 3.37
CA LEU A 287 25.56 -4.76 4.60
C LEU A 287 26.86 -5.08 5.36
N GLN A 288 27.17 -6.36 5.57
CA GLN A 288 28.41 -6.78 6.25
C GLN A 288 29.66 -6.33 5.50
N SER A 289 29.67 -6.43 4.17
CA SER A 289 30.77 -6.00 3.30
C SER A 289 30.99 -4.48 3.36
N ASN A 290 29.90 -3.72 3.54
CA ASN A 290 29.90 -2.27 3.76
C ASN A 290 30.09 -1.87 5.24
N GLY A 291 30.46 -2.82 6.10
CA GLY A 291 30.75 -2.60 7.52
C GLY A 291 29.53 -2.22 8.35
N LEU A 292 28.32 -2.54 7.89
CA LEU A 292 27.05 -2.29 8.58
C LEU A 292 26.62 -3.51 9.39
N SER A 293 26.23 -3.26 10.65
CA SER A 293 25.63 -4.26 11.53
C SER A 293 24.13 -4.34 11.28
N HIS A 294 23.58 -5.56 11.21
CA HIS A 294 22.18 -5.78 10.85
C HIS A 294 21.53 -6.90 11.67
N HIS A 295 20.21 -6.92 11.69
CA HIS A 295 19.41 -7.99 12.30
C HIS A 295 17.96 -7.96 11.75
N TRP A 296 17.25 -9.07 11.87
CA TRP A 296 15.80 -9.13 11.62
C TRP A 296 15.03 -8.08 12.45
N TYR A 297 14.03 -7.43 11.87
CA TYR A 297 13.21 -6.43 12.58
C TYR A 297 12.52 -7.03 13.80
N TYR A 298 12.60 -6.31 14.91
CA TYR A 298 12.00 -6.71 16.17
C TYR A 298 11.46 -5.52 16.96
N THR A 299 10.51 -5.82 17.83
CA THR A 299 9.95 -4.92 18.83
C THR A 299 10.07 -5.55 20.23
N GLY A 300 9.77 -4.77 21.27
CA GLY A 300 9.80 -5.23 22.66
C GLY A 300 11.05 -4.83 23.43
N SER A 301 11.10 -5.29 24.69
CA SER A 301 12.17 -5.02 25.65
C SER A 301 12.09 -6.02 26.81
N GLY A 302 13.11 -6.03 27.66
CA GLY A 302 13.21 -6.92 28.81
C GLY A 302 13.91 -8.22 28.43
N ASN A 303 13.34 -9.35 28.87
CA ASN A 303 13.89 -10.68 28.60
C ASN A 303 13.29 -11.35 27.35
N ALA A 304 12.61 -10.57 26.50
CA ALA A 304 12.04 -11.04 25.24
C ALA A 304 12.00 -9.93 24.17
N ILE A 305 12.04 -10.34 22.91
CA ILE A 305 11.66 -9.53 21.74
C ILE A 305 10.69 -10.30 20.86
N THR A 306 9.97 -9.56 20.01
CA THR A 306 9.06 -10.13 19.01
C THR A 306 9.48 -9.63 17.64
N GLU A 307 9.75 -10.54 16.70
CA GLU A 307 9.99 -10.19 15.30
C GLU A 307 8.78 -9.45 14.72
N GLY A 308 8.97 -8.72 13.61
CA GLY A 308 7.87 -8.08 12.89
C GLY A 308 6.74 -9.06 12.53
N GLY A 309 5.60 -8.97 13.18
CA GLY A 309 4.49 -9.92 13.03
C GLY A 309 3.70 -9.86 11.71
N PHE A 310 2.63 -10.65 11.66
CA PHE A 310 1.80 -10.96 10.49
C PHE A 310 0.71 -9.94 10.14
N ASP A 311 0.56 -8.85 10.91
CA ASP A 311 -0.54 -7.90 10.78
C ASP A 311 -0.64 -7.36 9.34
N ALA A 312 -1.81 -7.42 8.71
CA ALA A 312 -2.00 -6.99 7.32
C ALA A 312 -2.10 -5.45 7.17
N ARG A 313 -2.18 -4.70 8.27
CA ARG A 313 -2.26 -3.21 8.26
C ARG A 313 -0.95 -2.47 8.02
N ILE A 314 0.18 -3.17 8.01
CA ILE A 314 1.52 -2.60 7.86
C ILE A 314 2.04 -2.82 6.44
N GLY A 315 2.78 -1.83 5.91
CA GLY A 315 3.27 -1.77 4.53
C GLY A 315 3.80 -3.09 3.99
N ARG A 316 4.86 -3.65 4.60
CA ARG A 316 5.48 -4.89 4.11
C ARG A 316 4.53 -6.08 3.92
N ASN A 317 3.54 -6.25 4.81
CA ASN A 317 2.58 -7.35 4.69
C ASN A 317 1.45 -7.00 3.73
N ALA A 318 0.93 -5.77 3.75
CA ALA A 318 -0.11 -5.32 2.81
C ALA A 318 0.37 -5.44 1.35
N PHE A 319 1.57 -4.92 1.06
CA PHE A 319 2.20 -5.04 -0.25
C PHE A 319 2.58 -6.48 -0.58
N GLY A 320 3.00 -7.29 0.39
CA GLY A 320 3.22 -8.72 0.17
C GLY A 320 1.94 -9.48 -0.21
N LEU A 321 0.80 -9.12 0.39
CA LEU A 321 -0.53 -9.66 0.12
C LEU A 321 -1.14 -9.14 -1.20
N LEU A 322 -0.48 -8.18 -1.85
CA LEU A 322 -0.68 -7.75 -3.23
C LEU A 322 0.50 -8.30 -4.05
N PRO A 323 0.56 -9.61 -4.35
CA PRO A 323 1.78 -10.40 -4.48
C PRO A 323 3.01 -9.64 -4.99
N SER A 324 3.88 -9.29 -4.04
CA SER A 324 5.11 -8.51 -4.22
C SER A 324 6.18 -8.95 -3.21
N ILE A 325 7.45 -8.96 -3.60
CA ILE A 325 8.58 -9.18 -2.69
C ILE A 325 8.78 -7.88 -1.89
N SER A 326 8.40 -7.85 -0.62
CA SER A 326 8.22 -6.59 0.11
C SER A 326 8.96 -6.52 1.44
N PHE A 327 9.74 -5.45 1.66
CA PHE A 327 10.65 -5.28 2.80
C PHE A 327 10.33 -4.03 3.63
N LEU A 328 10.35 -4.19 4.96
CA LEU A 328 10.56 -3.11 5.91
C LEU A 328 12.07 -2.91 6.12
N VAL A 329 12.54 -1.66 6.09
CA VAL A 329 13.95 -1.28 6.30
C VAL A 329 14.03 -0.18 7.35
N GLU A 330 14.63 -0.46 8.51
CA GLU A 330 14.52 0.34 9.74
C GLU A 330 15.91 0.73 10.28
N SER A 331 16.34 2.01 10.19
CA SER A 331 17.64 2.44 10.76
C SER A 331 17.53 3.03 12.18
N ARG A 332 18.62 3.01 12.95
CA ARG A 332 18.60 3.33 14.40
C ARG A 332 18.53 4.83 14.73
N GLY A 333 17.38 5.50 14.59
CA GLY A 333 17.34 6.97 14.85
C GLY A 333 16.07 7.65 15.38
N ILE A 334 15.01 6.95 15.78
CA ILE A 334 13.94 7.62 16.55
C ILE A 334 14.50 8.17 17.86
N GLY A 335 14.33 9.49 18.08
CA GLY A 335 14.59 10.15 19.36
C GLY A 335 16.02 10.67 19.58
N ILE A 336 16.93 10.54 18.60
CA ILE A 336 18.34 10.99 18.70
C ILE A 336 18.67 12.24 17.89
N GLY A 337 17.66 12.87 17.28
CA GLY A 337 17.87 14.01 16.39
C GLY A 337 18.84 13.66 15.26
N ARG A 338 19.91 14.44 15.08
CA ARG A 338 20.90 14.29 14.00
C ARG A 338 22.11 13.39 14.34
N GLU A 339 22.12 12.73 15.49
CA GLU A 339 23.19 11.76 15.80
C GLU A 339 23.21 10.64 14.77
N ASP A 340 24.40 10.24 14.34
CA ASP A 340 24.65 9.17 13.36
C ASP A 340 23.87 9.34 12.03
N PHE A 341 23.43 10.56 11.68
CA PHE A 341 22.52 10.78 10.54
C PHE A 341 23.12 10.32 9.20
N LEU A 342 24.41 10.59 8.97
CA LEU A 342 25.12 10.09 7.78
C LEU A 342 25.18 8.56 7.74
N ARG A 343 25.40 7.91 8.90
CA ARG A 343 25.45 6.45 9.02
C ARG A 343 24.08 5.82 8.77
N ARG A 344 23.00 6.40 9.30
CA ARG A 344 21.61 5.96 9.06
C ARG A 344 21.21 6.07 7.59
N VAL A 345 21.51 7.20 6.95
CA VAL A 345 21.26 7.39 5.51
C VAL A 345 22.09 6.40 4.69
N TYR A 346 23.37 6.24 5.02
CA TYR A 346 24.24 5.25 4.37
C TYR A 346 23.70 3.81 4.51
N ALA A 347 23.21 3.43 5.69
CA ALA A 347 22.60 2.12 5.91
C ALA A 347 21.38 1.89 5.00
N HIS A 348 20.45 2.85 4.93
CA HIS A 348 19.29 2.77 4.05
C HIS A 348 19.67 2.69 2.57
N VAL A 349 20.62 3.53 2.12
CA VAL A 349 21.09 3.53 0.73
C VAL A 349 21.71 2.18 0.39
N THR A 350 22.54 1.62 1.27
CA THR A 350 23.19 0.31 1.10
C THR A 350 22.15 -0.82 1.00
N THR A 351 21.13 -0.85 1.86
CA THR A 351 20.06 -1.86 1.78
C THR A 351 19.25 -1.74 0.49
N ALA A 352 18.89 -0.52 0.08
CA ALA A 352 18.13 -0.31 -1.16
C ALA A 352 18.94 -0.65 -2.41
N GLU A 353 20.24 -0.33 -2.42
CA GLU A 353 21.19 -0.72 -3.46
C GLU A 353 21.28 -2.25 -3.57
N ALA A 354 21.48 -2.97 -2.46
CA ALA A 354 21.48 -4.43 -2.46
C ALA A 354 20.18 -5.03 -3.04
N ILE A 355 19.02 -4.47 -2.71
CA ILE A 355 17.73 -4.90 -3.26
C ILE A 355 17.62 -4.59 -4.76
N LEU A 356 18.05 -3.41 -5.20
CA LEU A 356 18.02 -2.99 -6.61
C LEU A 356 18.98 -3.83 -7.47
N GLU A 357 20.20 -4.09 -7.00
CA GLU A 357 21.18 -4.95 -7.66
C GLU A 357 20.68 -6.40 -7.74
N THR A 358 20.23 -6.97 -6.61
CA THR A 358 19.63 -8.33 -6.57
C THR A 358 18.46 -8.45 -7.55
N THR A 359 17.61 -7.43 -7.64
CA THR A 359 16.49 -7.39 -8.59
C THR A 359 16.96 -7.31 -10.04
N ALA A 360 17.99 -6.52 -10.34
CA ALA A 360 18.51 -6.36 -11.70
C ALA A 360 19.23 -7.61 -12.21
N ASP A 361 19.99 -8.29 -11.34
CA ASP A 361 20.72 -9.51 -11.66
C ASP A 361 19.80 -10.73 -11.79
N ASN A 362 18.69 -10.76 -11.04
CA ASN A 362 17.69 -11.82 -11.08
C ASN A 362 16.39 -11.42 -11.80
N ALA A 363 16.44 -10.41 -12.68
CA ALA A 363 15.25 -9.74 -13.21
C ALA A 363 14.20 -10.69 -13.83
N ASP A 364 14.62 -11.64 -14.66
CA ASP A 364 13.73 -12.61 -15.30
C ASP A 364 13.07 -13.54 -14.27
N THR A 365 13.81 -13.96 -13.24
CA THR A 365 13.33 -14.84 -12.17
C THR A 365 12.38 -14.11 -11.21
N VAL A 366 12.64 -12.82 -10.92
CA VAL A 366 11.75 -11.98 -10.10
C VAL A 366 10.41 -11.77 -10.82
N LEU A 367 10.42 -11.51 -12.13
CA LEU A 367 9.22 -11.50 -12.96
C LEU A 367 8.48 -12.85 -12.88
N GLU A 368 9.19 -13.96 -13.17
CA GLU A 368 8.60 -15.30 -13.21
C GLU A 368 7.95 -15.69 -11.87
N VAL A 369 8.63 -15.51 -10.74
CA VAL A 369 8.13 -15.87 -9.41
C VAL A 369 6.89 -15.05 -9.03
N VAL A 370 6.94 -13.72 -9.25
CA VAL A 370 5.84 -12.83 -8.86
C VAL A 370 4.62 -13.00 -9.77
N GLU A 371 4.81 -13.07 -11.08
CA GLU A 371 3.72 -13.27 -12.03
C GLU A 371 3.13 -14.69 -11.95
N ALA A 372 3.94 -15.73 -11.70
CA ALA A 372 3.41 -17.07 -11.41
C ALA A 372 2.54 -17.04 -10.14
N ALA A 373 3.02 -16.42 -9.05
CA ALA A 373 2.25 -16.30 -7.81
C ALA A 373 0.92 -15.55 -7.99
N ARG A 374 0.90 -14.48 -8.81
CA ARG A 374 -0.33 -13.75 -9.16
C ARG A 374 -1.33 -14.63 -9.93
N ASN A 375 -0.83 -15.42 -10.89
CA ASN A 375 -1.65 -16.36 -11.65
C ASN A 375 -2.14 -17.54 -10.81
N ASP A 376 -1.33 -18.07 -9.90
CA ASP A 376 -1.71 -19.14 -8.99
C ASP A 376 -2.83 -18.69 -8.04
N GLU A 377 -2.76 -17.47 -7.49
CA GLU A 377 -3.85 -16.92 -6.68
C GLU A 377 -5.16 -16.73 -7.47
N ILE A 378 -5.09 -16.29 -8.73
CA ILE A 378 -6.26 -16.28 -9.64
C ILE A 378 -6.83 -17.69 -9.83
N ASN A 379 -5.97 -18.67 -10.14
CA ASN A 379 -6.39 -20.05 -10.43
C ASN A 379 -7.00 -20.74 -9.19
N ASN A 380 -6.42 -20.53 -8.01
CA ASN A 380 -6.92 -21.04 -6.74
C ASN A 380 -8.32 -20.46 -6.46
N GLY A 381 -8.45 -19.13 -6.51
CA GLY A 381 -9.71 -18.44 -6.25
C GLY A 381 -10.82 -18.65 -7.28
N ALA A 382 -10.51 -19.16 -8.48
CA ALA A 382 -11.50 -19.52 -9.49
C ALA A 382 -12.25 -20.83 -9.20
N THR A 383 -11.84 -21.58 -8.17
CA THR A 383 -12.48 -22.86 -7.80
C THR A 383 -12.61 -22.98 -6.27
N ILE A 384 -13.20 -24.09 -5.81
CA ILE A 384 -13.26 -24.42 -4.38
C ILE A 384 -12.60 -25.78 -4.19
N SER A 385 -11.60 -25.83 -3.32
CA SER A 385 -10.90 -27.05 -2.93
C SER A 385 -10.92 -27.20 -1.40
N SER A 386 -10.95 -28.44 -0.90
CA SER A 386 -10.71 -28.69 0.54
C SER A 386 -9.27 -28.41 0.96
N ASP A 387 -8.37 -28.36 -0.02
CA ASP A 387 -6.92 -28.30 0.18
C ASP A 387 -6.37 -26.87 -0.05
N ASP A 388 -7.23 -25.94 -0.49
CA ASP A 388 -6.93 -24.51 -0.61
C ASP A 388 -7.56 -23.75 0.57
N VAL A 389 -6.70 -23.27 1.47
CA VAL A 389 -7.11 -22.63 2.71
C VAL A 389 -6.47 -21.25 2.89
N LEU A 390 -7.30 -20.32 3.35
CA LEU A 390 -6.91 -19.01 3.85
C LEU A 390 -6.54 -19.12 5.32
N VAL A 391 -5.39 -18.57 5.70
CA VAL A 391 -4.96 -18.44 7.09
C VAL A 391 -5.57 -17.18 7.70
N VAL A 392 -6.52 -17.34 8.61
CA VAL A 392 -7.24 -16.23 9.25
C VAL A 392 -6.45 -15.65 10.42
N THR A 393 -5.78 -16.50 11.21
CA THR A 393 -4.91 -16.07 12.31
C THR A 393 -3.63 -16.90 12.36
N MET A 394 -2.53 -16.28 12.79
CA MET A 394 -1.19 -16.89 12.87
C MET A 394 -0.57 -16.62 14.25
N GLU A 395 0.30 -17.51 14.71
CA GLU A 395 1.10 -17.33 15.93
C GLU A 395 2.60 -17.42 15.67
N THR A 396 3.36 -16.67 16.48
CA THR A 396 4.83 -16.68 16.48
C THR A 396 5.37 -17.88 17.27
N VAL A 397 6.55 -18.35 16.91
CA VAL A 397 7.25 -19.40 17.67
C VAL A 397 8.21 -18.77 18.68
N ALA A 398 8.10 -19.17 19.94
CA ALA A 398 8.97 -18.70 21.02
C ALA A 398 10.21 -19.60 21.15
N GLU A 399 11.40 -19.04 20.94
CA GLU A 399 12.68 -19.74 21.03
C GLU A 399 13.77 -18.88 21.70
N PRO A 400 14.82 -19.47 22.29
CA PRO A 400 15.94 -18.71 22.82
C PRO A 400 16.81 -18.15 21.67
N ILE A 401 17.05 -16.85 21.68
CA ILE A 401 17.94 -16.17 20.74
C ILE A 401 19.10 -15.51 21.48
N SER A 402 20.25 -15.44 20.79
CA SER A 402 21.40 -14.64 21.17
C SER A 402 21.25 -13.25 20.55
N PHE A 403 21.49 -12.19 21.31
CA PHE A 403 21.14 -10.83 20.92
C PHE A 403 22.15 -9.80 21.43
N ASP A 404 22.63 -8.93 20.56
CA ASP A 404 23.70 -7.96 20.86
C ASP A 404 23.17 -6.57 21.27
N LEU A 405 23.75 -6.04 22.34
CA LEU A 405 23.48 -4.72 22.90
C LEU A 405 24.77 -4.01 23.26
N ILE A 406 24.77 -2.68 23.28
CA ILE A 406 25.85 -1.87 23.84
C ILE A 406 25.43 -1.46 25.27
N ASN A 407 26.31 -1.70 26.26
CA ASN A 407 26.05 -1.28 27.64
C ASN A 407 26.34 0.23 27.85
N THR A 408 25.99 0.79 29.01
CA THR A 408 26.23 2.22 29.32
C THR A 408 27.70 2.60 29.52
N SER A 409 28.63 1.63 29.52
CA SER A 409 30.08 1.86 29.52
C SER A 409 30.68 1.84 28.10
N GLY A 410 29.92 1.43 27.09
CA GLY A 410 30.39 1.29 25.71
C GLY A 410 30.89 -0.10 25.33
N ASP A 411 30.66 -1.14 26.15
CA ASP A 411 31.03 -2.51 25.76
C ASP A 411 29.88 -3.18 24.99
N LEU A 412 30.23 -3.96 23.97
CA LEU A 412 29.31 -4.90 23.32
C LEU A 412 29.01 -6.07 24.28
N VAL A 413 27.74 -6.35 24.52
CA VAL A 413 27.23 -7.39 25.41
C VAL A 413 26.24 -8.26 24.65
N ASN A 414 26.60 -9.53 24.49
CA ASN A 414 25.70 -10.56 23.99
C ASN A 414 24.82 -11.09 25.14
N ILE A 415 23.51 -11.05 24.96
CA ILE A 415 22.51 -11.57 25.91
C ILE A 415 21.70 -12.70 25.29
N ASN A 416 21.18 -13.61 26.12
CA ASN A 416 20.22 -14.63 25.71
C ASN A 416 18.83 -14.25 26.19
N ILE A 417 17.86 -14.17 25.28
CA ILE A 417 16.48 -13.76 25.53
C ILE A 417 15.50 -14.66 24.76
N THR A 418 14.20 -14.56 25.07
CA THR A 418 13.16 -15.22 24.26
C THR A 418 12.86 -14.39 23.01
N GLY A 419 13.13 -14.93 21.83
CA GLY A 419 12.64 -14.39 20.56
C GLY A 419 11.28 -15.00 20.21
N HIS A 420 10.28 -14.17 19.95
CA HIS A 420 9.02 -14.56 19.32
C HIS A 420 9.13 -14.37 17.81
N ARG A 421 9.45 -15.44 17.09
CA ARG A 421 9.76 -15.47 15.67
C ARG A 421 8.50 -15.49 14.80
N ALA A 422 8.43 -14.62 13.81
CA ALA A 422 7.35 -14.58 12.84
C ALA A 422 7.67 -15.41 11.59
N ARG A 423 8.93 -15.45 11.14
CA ARG A 423 9.35 -16.21 9.94
C ARG A 423 9.12 -17.71 10.07
N THR A 424 9.27 -18.24 11.29
CA THR A 424 8.97 -19.64 11.65
C THR A 424 7.58 -19.82 12.26
N GLY A 425 6.68 -18.87 12.04
CA GLY A 425 5.30 -18.89 12.53
C GLY A 425 4.44 -19.98 11.90
N HIS A 426 3.24 -20.17 12.45
CA HIS A 426 2.30 -21.20 11.98
C HIS A 426 0.84 -20.70 12.01
N PRO A 427 -0.04 -21.28 11.17
CA PRO A 427 -1.47 -20.98 11.20
C PRO A 427 -2.11 -21.47 12.51
N VAL A 428 -3.10 -20.72 12.99
CA VAL A 428 -3.90 -21.02 14.19
C VAL A 428 -5.37 -21.21 13.86
N LEU A 429 -5.88 -20.45 12.89
CA LEU A 429 -7.21 -20.61 12.31
C LEU A 429 -7.08 -20.58 10.78
N GLU A 430 -7.56 -21.62 10.14
CA GLU A 430 -7.61 -21.77 8.68
C GLU A 430 -9.07 -21.94 8.22
N ARG A 431 -9.36 -21.50 6.99
CA ARG A 431 -10.68 -21.65 6.37
C ARG A 431 -10.52 -21.97 4.89
N ILE A 432 -11.36 -22.88 4.37
CA ILE A 432 -11.47 -23.11 2.92
C ILE A 432 -11.72 -21.76 2.22
N ARG A 433 -10.98 -21.49 1.15
CA ARG A 433 -11.18 -20.30 0.32
C ARG A 433 -12.60 -20.32 -0.27
N PRO A 434 -13.43 -19.29 -0.04
CA PRO A 434 -14.72 -19.19 -0.72
C PRO A 434 -14.51 -18.82 -2.18
N LEU A 435 -15.46 -19.15 -3.07
CA LEU A 435 -15.41 -18.67 -4.45
C LEU A 435 -15.62 -17.15 -4.51
N ALA A 436 -16.44 -16.61 -3.61
CA ALA A 436 -16.68 -15.18 -3.47
C ALA A 436 -17.08 -14.78 -2.03
N TYR A 437 -16.84 -13.51 -1.70
CA TYR A 437 -17.52 -12.81 -0.61
C TYR A 437 -18.68 -11.97 -1.19
N LEU A 438 -19.85 -12.00 -0.54
CA LEU A 438 -21.03 -11.25 -0.94
C LEU A 438 -21.36 -10.18 0.11
N PHE A 439 -21.86 -9.03 -0.32
CA PHE A 439 -22.21 -7.89 0.55
C PHE A 439 -23.48 -7.17 0.07
N SER A 440 -24.26 -6.64 1.00
CA SER A 440 -25.55 -5.97 0.71
C SER A 440 -25.84 -4.82 1.65
N GLY A 441 -26.55 -3.79 1.16
CA GLY A 441 -26.93 -2.60 1.91
C GLY A 441 -25.76 -1.68 2.25
N ASP A 442 -26.07 -0.56 2.93
CA ASP A 442 -25.15 0.53 3.26
C ASP A 442 -23.85 0.06 3.95
N VAL A 443 -23.96 -0.95 4.81
CA VAL A 443 -22.80 -1.51 5.53
C VAL A 443 -21.93 -2.35 4.59
N GLY A 444 -22.53 -3.07 3.66
CA GLY A 444 -21.81 -3.76 2.59
C GLY A 444 -21.07 -2.79 1.66
N GLU A 445 -21.70 -1.67 1.30
CA GLU A 445 -21.06 -0.62 0.48
C GLU A 445 -19.83 -0.02 1.17
N LYS A 446 -19.88 0.27 2.49
CA LYS A 446 -18.70 0.71 3.26
C LYS A 446 -17.54 -0.28 3.20
N ILE A 447 -17.81 -1.59 3.25
CA ILE A 447 -16.78 -2.62 3.20
C ILE A 447 -16.18 -2.72 1.79
N VAL A 448 -17.05 -2.72 0.77
CA VAL A 448 -16.65 -2.74 -0.65
C VAL A 448 -15.82 -1.51 -1.02
N GLU A 449 -16.12 -0.33 -0.47
CA GLU A 449 -15.29 0.87 -0.62
C GLU A 449 -13.84 0.63 -0.17
N LYS A 450 -13.62 -0.15 0.90
CA LYS A 450 -12.27 -0.49 1.37
C LYS A 450 -11.59 -1.51 0.49
N LEU A 451 -12.35 -2.51 0.01
CA LEU A 451 -11.84 -3.51 -0.94
C LEU A 451 -11.41 -2.86 -2.26
N ILE A 452 -12.09 -1.81 -2.72
CA ILE A 452 -11.67 -0.99 -3.87
C ILE A 452 -10.29 -0.36 -3.64
N TYR A 453 -10.06 0.28 -2.49
CA TYR A 453 -8.75 0.87 -2.18
C TYR A 453 -7.64 -0.21 -2.07
N ALA A 454 -8.00 -1.43 -1.68
CA ALA A 454 -7.15 -2.62 -1.72
C ALA A 454 -6.96 -3.24 -3.12
N GLY A 455 -7.49 -2.61 -4.18
CA GLY A 455 -7.34 -3.05 -5.56
C GLY A 455 -8.27 -4.20 -5.99
N ALA A 456 -9.29 -4.51 -5.18
CA ALA A 456 -10.19 -5.62 -5.50
C ALA A 456 -11.12 -5.30 -6.68
N SER A 457 -11.23 -6.23 -7.62
CA SER A 457 -12.27 -6.27 -8.64
C SER A 457 -13.63 -6.55 -7.99
N ILE A 458 -14.64 -5.75 -8.36
CA ILE A 458 -15.99 -5.79 -7.79
C ILE A 458 -17.01 -6.11 -8.90
N GLU A 459 -17.82 -7.14 -8.67
CA GLU A 459 -19.00 -7.43 -9.47
C GLU A 459 -20.29 -7.10 -8.69
N ARG A 460 -21.42 -7.07 -9.40
CA ARG A 460 -22.75 -6.88 -8.82
C ARG A 460 -23.75 -7.90 -9.36
N PHE A 461 -24.72 -8.29 -8.55
CA PHE A 461 -25.84 -9.14 -8.97
C PHE A 461 -26.67 -8.47 -10.07
N SER A 462 -26.93 -9.17 -11.18
CA SER A 462 -27.77 -8.66 -12.27
C SER A 462 -29.27 -8.77 -11.99
N GLU A 463 -29.66 -9.62 -11.04
CA GLU A 463 -31.04 -9.87 -10.64
C GLU A 463 -31.14 -10.34 -9.18
N ASP A 464 -32.32 -10.23 -8.58
CA ASP A 464 -32.62 -10.74 -7.24
C ASP A 464 -32.37 -12.26 -7.20
N THR A 465 -31.47 -12.71 -6.33
CA THR A 465 -30.97 -14.09 -6.28
C THR A 465 -30.96 -14.64 -4.84
N GLU A 466 -31.63 -15.77 -4.60
CA GLU A 466 -31.48 -16.53 -3.35
C GLU A 466 -30.22 -17.41 -3.42
N VAL A 467 -29.35 -17.28 -2.42
CA VAL A 467 -28.04 -17.94 -2.37
C VAL A 467 -27.80 -18.55 -0.99
N GLU A 468 -27.44 -19.83 -0.94
CA GLU A 468 -26.97 -20.49 0.28
C GLU A 468 -25.53 -20.03 0.60
N VAL A 469 -25.32 -19.44 1.78
CA VAL A 469 -24.05 -18.81 2.18
C VAL A 469 -23.64 -19.19 3.60
N GLU A 470 -22.33 -19.18 3.86
CA GLU A 470 -21.81 -19.13 5.23
C GLU A 470 -21.75 -17.68 5.73
N PHE A 471 -22.14 -17.45 6.98
CA PHE A 471 -22.13 -16.12 7.60
C PHE A 471 -21.69 -16.17 9.05
N PHE A 472 -21.23 -15.03 9.56
CA PHE A 472 -20.66 -14.91 10.89
C PHE A 472 -21.66 -14.32 11.88
N ILE A 473 -21.83 -15.00 13.02
CA ILE A 473 -22.60 -14.47 14.14
C ILE A 473 -21.63 -14.11 15.27
N LYS A 474 -21.53 -12.83 15.62
CA LYS A 474 -20.72 -12.33 16.75
C LYS A 474 -21.15 -13.02 18.03
N ARG A 475 -20.20 -13.51 18.83
CA ARG A 475 -20.46 -14.00 20.19
C ARG A 475 -19.64 -13.21 21.20
N ASN A 476 -19.94 -13.40 22.49
CA ASN A 476 -19.17 -12.81 23.61
C ASN A 476 -17.66 -13.08 23.50
N THR A 477 -17.27 -14.20 22.88
CA THR A 477 -15.90 -14.57 22.55
C THR A 477 -15.90 -15.18 21.15
N GLY A 478 -15.10 -14.62 20.24
CA GLY A 478 -15.04 -15.04 18.83
C GLY A 478 -16.35 -14.85 18.05
N TYR A 479 -16.51 -15.71 17.03
CA TYR A 479 -17.65 -15.76 16.11
C TYR A 479 -18.13 -17.21 15.97
N LYS A 480 -19.39 -17.38 15.57
CA LYS A 480 -19.95 -18.67 15.14
C LYS A 480 -20.28 -18.58 13.66
N ILE A 481 -19.72 -19.46 12.83
CA ILE A 481 -20.19 -19.65 11.46
C ILE A 481 -21.56 -20.35 11.49
N SER A 482 -22.47 -19.89 10.65
CA SER A 482 -23.75 -20.53 10.35
C SER A 482 -23.94 -20.54 8.84
N LYS A 483 -24.85 -21.40 8.35
CA LYS A 483 -25.18 -21.53 6.94
C LYS A 483 -26.70 -21.44 6.78
N ASP A 484 -27.17 -20.65 5.83
CA ASP A 484 -28.60 -20.48 5.52
C ASP A 484 -28.75 -19.85 4.12
N GLU A 485 -29.98 -19.79 3.60
CA GLU A 485 -30.30 -19.11 2.34
C GLU A 485 -30.57 -17.61 2.57
N PHE A 486 -29.94 -16.75 1.78
CA PHE A 486 -30.12 -15.29 1.81
C PHE A 486 -30.52 -14.77 0.43
N LEU A 487 -31.49 -13.87 0.39
CA LEU A 487 -31.84 -13.11 -0.80
C LEU A 487 -30.87 -11.93 -0.96
N PHE A 488 -30.06 -11.96 -2.02
CA PHE A 488 -29.28 -10.82 -2.49
C PHE A 488 -30.08 -10.12 -3.58
N THR A 489 -30.39 -8.84 -3.38
CA THR A 489 -31.10 -8.05 -4.40
C THR A 489 -30.19 -7.77 -5.60
N LYS A 490 -30.79 -7.41 -6.73
CA LYS A 490 -30.09 -6.74 -7.83
C LYS A 490 -29.19 -5.63 -7.28
N ASP A 491 -28.01 -5.48 -7.90
CA ASP A 491 -26.97 -4.51 -7.56
C ASP A 491 -26.28 -4.71 -6.20
N ALA A 492 -26.62 -5.76 -5.43
CA ALA A 492 -25.78 -6.22 -4.32
C ALA A 492 -24.40 -6.68 -4.81
N TYR A 493 -23.39 -6.60 -3.95
CA TYR A 493 -21.99 -6.73 -4.34
C TYR A 493 -21.46 -8.16 -4.24
N VAL A 494 -20.60 -8.52 -5.18
CA VAL A 494 -19.89 -9.80 -5.25
C VAL A 494 -18.40 -9.53 -5.46
N VAL A 495 -17.56 -10.11 -4.61
CA VAL A 495 -16.10 -10.05 -4.74
C VAL A 495 -15.61 -11.48 -4.87
N PHE A 496 -15.39 -11.92 -6.11
CA PHE A 496 -14.81 -13.22 -6.42
C PHE A 496 -13.35 -13.29 -5.98
N MET A 497 -12.85 -14.49 -5.69
CA MET A 497 -11.48 -14.70 -5.20
C MET A 497 -10.46 -14.96 -6.33
N ASP A 498 -10.91 -15.03 -7.58
CA ASP A 498 -10.12 -15.26 -8.80
C ASP A 498 -9.31 -14.02 -9.25
N GLN A 499 -8.66 -13.37 -8.29
CA GLN A 499 -7.88 -12.15 -8.46
C GLN A 499 -6.63 -12.16 -7.56
N PRO A 500 -5.50 -11.51 -7.97
CA PRO A 500 -4.26 -11.53 -7.20
C PRO A 500 -4.37 -10.97 -5.78
N GLN A 501 -5.34 -10.09 -5.53
CA GLN A 501 -5.57 -9.40 -4.26
C GLN A 501 -6.21 -10.28 -3.18
N ASN A 502 -6.53 -11.55 -3.49
CA ASN A 502 -7.36 -12.40 -2.66
C ASN A 502 -6.79 -12.64 -1.22
N GLY A 503 -5.47 -12.62 -1.06
CA GLY A 503 -4.80 -12.73 0.24
C GLY A 503 -5.15 -11.53 1.13
N LEU A 504 -5.05 -10.31 0.58
CA LEU A 504 -5.44 -9.08 1.27
C LEU A 504 -6.97 -9.03 1.53
N ILE A 505 -7.78 -9.41 0.52
CA ILE A 505 -9.24 -9.49 0.65
C ILE A 505 -9.63 -10.38 1.83
N SER A 506 -9.02 -11.56 2.00
CA SER A 506 -9.30 -12.45 3.13
C SER A 506 -9.01 -11.82 4.49
N GLN A 507 -7.90 -11.08 4.61
CA GLN A 507 -7.53 -10.38 5.84
C GLN A 507 -8.46 -9.19 6.14
N MET A 508 -9.13 -8.65 5.12
CA MET A 508 -10.12 -7.60 5.25
C MET A 508 -11.53 -8.12 5.55
N THR A 509 -11.91 -9.33 5.14
CA THR A 509 -13.28 -9.84 5.26
C THR A 509 -13.48 -10.82 6.44
N GLU A 510 -12.48 -11.64 6.78
CA GLU A 510 -12.60 -12.65 7.84
C GLU A 510 -12.57 -12.00 9.24
N PRO A 511 -13.61 -12.14 10.08
CA PRO A 511 -13.78 -11.31 11.27
C PRO A 511 -12.87 -11.67 12.46
N GLU A 512 -12.15 -12.80 12.40
CA GLU A 512 -11.08 -13.13 13.34
C GLU A 512 -9.70 -12.55 12.93
N ALA A 513 -9.52 -12.12 11.67
CA ALA A 513 -8.29 -11.48 11.24
C ALA A 513 -8.11 -10.11 11.91
N SER A 514 -6.85 -9.71 12.15
CA SER A 514 -6.51 -8.49 12.90
C SER A 514 -7.01 -7.24 12.17
N TYR A 515 -7.97 -6.52 12.78
CA TYR A 515 -8.54 -5.28 12.24
C TYR A 515 -9.11 -5.41 10.81
N SER A 516 -9.75 -6.55 10.54
CA SER A 516 -10.55 -6.80 9.32
C SER A 516 -11.83 -5.94 9.30
N VAL A 517 -12.91 -6.44 8.69
CA VAL A 517 -14.26 -5.86 8.72
C VAL A 517 -14.70 -5.41 10.13
N THR A 518 -14.20 -6.05 11.18
CA THR A 518 -14.45 -5.66 12.57
C THR A 518 -13.93 -4.26 12.94
N GLY A 519 -12.90 -3.76 12.26
CA GLY A 519 -12.42 -2.39 12.34
C GLY A 519 -13.27 -1.37 11.56
N ILE A 520 -14.12 -1.83 10.64
CA ILE A 520 -15.12 -1.01 9.91
C ILE A 520 -16.43 -0.93 10.72
N LEU A 521 -16.79 -2.01 11.41
CA LEU A 521 -18.08 -2.17 12.11
C LEU A 521 -18.05 -1.83 13.61
N THR A 522 -17.04 -1.11 14.11
CA THR A 522 -16.75 -1.01 15.55
C THR A 522 -17.94 -0.66 16.44
N ASP A 523 -18.80 0.25 15.97
CA ASP A 523 -19.95 0.76 16.72
C ASP A 523 -21.20 -0.15 16.62
N GLU A 524 -21.17 -1.13 15.71
CA GLU A 524 -22.29 -2.01 15.39
C GLU A 524 -22.17 -3.40 16.07
N LEU A 525 -20.96 -3.79 16.52
CA LEU A 525 -20.57 -5.14 17.04
C LEU A 525 -21.22 -5.55 18.39
N SER A 526 -22.54 -5.65 18.43
CA SER A 526 -23.29 -6.26 19.53
C SER A 526 -23.19 -7.80 19.57
N PRO A 527 -23.35 -8.45 20.73
CA PRO A 527 -23.46 -9.91 20.81
C PRO A 527 -24.67 -10.41 20.00
N ASP A 528 -24.48 -11.56 19.35
CA ASP A 528 -25.45 -12.24 18.48
C ASP A 528 -25.80 -11.50 17.16
N LEU A 529 -25.10 -10.41 16.84
CA LEU A 529 -25.13 -9.75 15.53
C LEU A 529 -24.70 -10.71 14.41
N VAL A 530 -25.49 -10.76 13.33
CA VAL A 530 -25.06 -11.30 12.03
C VAL A 530 -24.20 -10.24 11.32
N LEU A 531 -22.95 -10.56 11.02
CA LEU A 531 -22.10 -9.67 10.24
C LEU A 531 -22.56 -9.65 8.77
N PRO A 532 -22.58 -8.49 8.10
CA PRO A 532 -22.94 -8.36 6.68
C PRO A 532 -21.77 -8.78 5.75
N VAL A 533 -21.17 -9.93 6.04
CA VAL A 533 -20.12 -10.57 5.24
C VAL A 533 -20.49 -12.03 5.07
N TYR A 534 -20.73 -12.41 3.81
CA TYR A 534 -21.23 -13.73 3.44
C TYR A 534 -20.21 -14.43 2.57
N ARG A 535 -19.89 -15.68 2.89
CA ARG A 535 -18.95 -16.54 2.14
C ARG A 535 -19.75 -17.48 1.24
N TYR A 536 -19.47 -17.44 -0.06
CA TYR A 536 -20.08 -18.32 -1.04
C TYR A 536 -19.17 -19.53 -1.31
N LEU A 537 -19.61 -20.72 -0.90
CA LEU A 537 -18.86 -21.98 -1.03
C LEU A 537 -19.54 -23.00 -1.96
N ALA A 538 -20.21 -22.54 -3.03
CA ALA A 538 -20.70 -23.41 -4.10
C ALA A 538 -20.00 -23.11 -5.42
N SER A 539 -19.86 -24.14 -6.27
CA SER A 539 -19.18 -24.08 -7.57
C SER A 539 -20.06 -23.56 -8.72
N ASN A 540 -21.25 -23.03 -8.42
CA ASN A 540 -22.17 -22.53 -9.44
C ASN A 540 -21.82 -21.07 -9.75
N LYS A 541 -21.99 -20.64 -11.00
CA LYS A 541 -21.80 -19.24 -11.36
C LYS A 541 -22.97 -18.39 -10.82
N LEU A 542 -22.67 -17.30 -10.13
CA LEU A 542 -23.65 -16.29 -9.73
C LEU A 542 -24.07 -15.42 -10.95
N PRO A 543 -25.32 -14.94 -11.03
CA PRO A 543 -25.77 -14.04 -12.09
C PRO A 543 -25.24 -12.63 -11.81
N THR A 544 -24.06 -12.33 -12.33
CA THR A 544 -23.32 -11.09 -12.04
C THR A 544 -22.93 -10.31 -13.29
N TYR A 545 -22.61 -9.03 -13.08
CA TYR A 545 -21.96 -8.16 -14.05
C TYR A 545 -20.77 -7.44 -13.41
N THR A 546 -19.69 -7.25 -14.18
CA THR A 546 -18.49 -6.55 -13.72
C THR A 546 -18.74 -5.06 -13.54
N SER A 547 -18.26 -4.47 -12.44
CA SER A 547 -18.29 -3.02 -12.22
C SER A 547 -16.87 -2.48 -12.11
N SER A 548 -16.34 -1.98 -13.23
CA SER A 548 -15.01 -1.37 -13.29
C SER A 548 -14.87 -0.20 -12.32
N VAL A 549 -13.75 -0.15 -11.60
CA VAL A 549 -13.43 0.91 -10.65
C VAL A 549 -12.04 1.46 -10.94
N ILE A 550 -11.87 2.77 -10.88
CA ILE A 550 -10.57 3.43 -11.04
C ILE A 550 -10.36 4.47 -9.94
N MET A 551 -9.11 4.55 -9.47
CA MET A 551 -8.60 5.64 -8.65
C MET A 551 -7.85 6.63 -9.56
N PRO A 552 -8.45 7.77 -9.96
CA PRO A 552 -7.72 8.76 -10.75
C PRO A 552 -6.67 9.45 -9.86
N GLU A 553 -5.52 9.77 -10.43
CA GLU A 553 -4.57 10.68 -9.79
C GLU A 553 -5.21 12.07 -9.76
N VAL A 554 -5.45 12.60 -8.56
CA VAL A 554 -5.96 13.96 -8.34
C VAL A 554 -4.87 14.83 -7.76
N SER A 555 -4.84 16.12 -8.10
CA SER A 555 -3.91 17.11 -7.56
C SER A 555 -4.65 18.40 -7.24
N GLY A 556 -4.48 18.93 -6.02
CA GLY A 556 -5.28 20.06 -5.52
C GLY A 556 -6.65 19.68 -4.93
N ALA A 557 -6.96 18.39 -4.83
CA ALA A 557 -8.13 17.87 -4.13
C ALA A 557 -7.82 16.49 -3.51
N VAL A 558 -8.72 16.05 -2.63
CA VAL A 558 -8.67 14.76 -1.93
C VAL A 558 -9.93 13.97 -2.23
N ILE A 559 -9.80 12.70 -2.64
CA ILE A 559 -10.95 11.78 -2.78
C ILE A 559 -11.42 11.35 -1.38
N LYS A 560 -12.61 11.79 -1.00
CA LYS A 560 -13.29 11.49 0.27
C LYS A 560 -13.97 10.13 0.23
N SER A 561 -14.64 9.81 -0.86
CA SER A 561 -15.27 8.50 -1.09
C SER A 561 -15.59 8.29 -2.57
N ILE A 562 -15.88 7.05 -2.94
CA ILE A 562 -16.21 6.63 -4.30
C ILE A 562 -17.56 5.91 -4.30
N HIS A 563 -18.34 6.17 -5.35
CA HIS A 563 -19.53 5.37 -5.66
C HIS A 563 -19.43 4.84 -7.10
N ILE A 564 -19.56 3.52 -7.25
CA ILE A 564 -19.59 2.85 -8.55
C ILE A 564 -21.02 2.82 -9.06
N ALA A 565 -21.27 3.32 -10.28
CA ALA A 565 -22.62 3.36 -10.80
C ALA A 565 -23.18 1.96 -11.14
N THR A 566 -24.48 1.80 -10.91
CA THR A 566 -25.29 0.63 -11.32
C THR A 566 -25.39 0.53 -12.84
N ASN A 567 -25.83 -0.63 -13.36
CA ASN A 567 -26.15 -0.77 -14.78
C ASN A 567 -27.28 0.17 -15.22
N ASP A 568 -28.27 0.44 -14.36
CA ASP A 568 -29.38 1.32 -14.72
C ASP A 568 -28.93 2.78 -14.86
N GLU A 569 -27.98 3.23 -14.03
CA GLU A 569 -27.33 4.53 -14.17
C GLU A 569 -26.42 4.60 -15.40
N LYS A 570 -25.65 3.54 -15.70
CA LYS A 570 -24.85 3.42 -16.94
C LYS A 570 -25.73 3.50 -18.18
N MET A 571 -26.86 2.78 -18.21
CA MET A 571 -27.84 2.86 -19.30
C MET A 571 -28.48 4.24 -19.42
N THR A 572 -28.86 4.86 -18.30
CA THR A 572 -29.42 6.22 -18.28
C THR A 572 -28.43 7.25 -18.84
N ALA A 573 -27.16 7.14 -18.45
CA ALA A 573 -26.08 7.96 -18.98
C ALA A 573 -25.84 7.71 -20.48
N GLN A 574 -25.89 6.45 -20.93
CA GLN A 574 -25.77 6.09 -22.33
C GLN A 574 -26.92 6.66 -23.18
N GLU A 575 -28.16 6.63 -22.69
CA GLU A 575 -29.29 7.28 -23.37
C GLU A 575 -29.11 8.80 -23.48
N LEU A 576 -28.58 9.46 -22.45
CA LEU A 576 -28.31 10.90 -22.47
C LEU A 576 -27.23 11.26 -23.49
N LEU A 577 -26.12 10.50 -23.52
CA LEU A 577 -25.06 10.69 -24.51
C LEU A 577 -25.54 10.40 -25.94
N GLN A 578 -26.37 9.36 -26.14
CA GLN A 578 -26.91 8.99 -27.46
C GLN A 578 -27.93 10.00 -28.01
N LYS A 579 -28.64 10.74 -27.15
CA LYS A 579 -29.49 11.87 -27.56
C LYS A 579 -28.68 13.03 -28.17
N ASN A 580 -27.41 13.17 -27.75
CA ASN A 580 -26.54 14.29 -28.14
C ASN A 580 -25.48 13.90 -29.19
N ASN A 581 -25.17 12.61 -29.37
CA ASN A 581 -24.25 12.11 -30.40
C ASN A 581 -24.56 10.64 -30.78
N THR A 582 -24.43 10.29 -32.06
CA THR A 582 -24.69 8.89 -32.49
C THR A 582 -23.47 7.99 -32.28
N ASN A 583 -23.72 6.75 -31.81
CA ASN A 583 -22.76 5.64 -31.68
C ASN A 583 -21.69 5.69 -30.55
N ILE A 584 -22.03 6.30 -29.41
CA ILE A 584 -21.23 6.19 -28.16
C ILE A 584 -21.62 4.93 -27.39
N ASN A 585 -20.62 4.15 -26.96
CA ASN A 585 -20.78 3.06 -25.98
C ASN A 585 -20.14 3.46 -24.64
N VAL A 586 -20.93 3.45 -23.56
CA VAL A 586 -20.46 3.77 -22.20
C VAL A 586 -19.76 2.55 -21.63
N MET A 587 -18.45 2.65 -21.40
CA MET A 587 -17.64 1.57 -20.83
C MET A 587 -17.56 1.67 -19.30
N PHE A 588 -17.63 2.89 -18.78
CA PHE A 588 -17.34 3.23 -17.40
C PHE A 588 -18.16 4.44 -16.95
N LEU A 589 -18.67 4.40 -15.72
CA LEU A 589 -19.34 5.51 -15.04
C LEU A 589 -19.05 5.38 -13.54
N GLN A 590 -18.50 6.43 -12.94
CA GLN A 590 -18.15 6.48 -11.52
C GLN A 590 -18.37 7.90 -10.97
N SER A 591 -18.81 7.98 -9.72
CA SER A 591 -18.91 9.21 -8.95
C SER A 591 -17.78 9.27 -7.92
N TYR A 592 -17.11 10.42 -7.85
CA TYR A 592 -16.09 10.73 -6.87
C TYR A 592 -16.62 11.84 -5.96
N PHE A 593 -16.60 11.61 -4.66
CA PHE A 593 -16.83 12.67 -3.69
C PHE A 593 -15.48 13.22 -3.27
N ILE A 594 -15.26 14.51 -3.50
CA ILE A 594 -13.98 15.17 -3.28
C ILE A 594 -14.08 16.27 -2.22
N ASN A 595 -12.99 16.45 -1.47
CA ASN A 595 -12.75 17.64 -0.67
C ASN A 595 -11.69 18.49 -1.39
N LEU A 596 -12.05 19.71 -1.79
CA LEU A 596 -11.09 20.70 -2.28
C LEU A 596 -10.25 21.24 -1.11
N HIS A 597 -9.01 21.64 -1.36
CA HIS A 597 -8.21 22.34 -0.35
C HIS A 597 -8.65 23.80 -0.16
N ASP A 598 -8.43 24.33 1.04
CA ASP A 598 -8.87 25.66 1.45
C ASP A 598 -8.43 26.73 0.42
N GLY A 599 -9.41 27.40 -0.20
CA GLY A 599 -9.20 28.47 -1.18
C GLY A 599 -9.11 28.02 -2.66
N LYS A 600 -9.28 26.73 -2.98
CA LYS A 600 -9.38 26.25 -4.37
C LYS A 600 -10.84 26.03 -4.80
N ASP A 601 -11.19 26.56 -5.98
CA ASP A 601 -12.45 26.31 -6.70
C ASP A 601 -12.29 25.25 -7.83
N SER A 602 -11.10 24.64 -7.94
CA SER A 602 -10.76 23.67 -8.99
C SER A 602 -9.56 22.81 -8.57
N PHE A 603 -9.40 21.67 -9.24
CA PHE A 603 -8.30 20.73 -9.05
C PHE A 603 -7.92 20.10 -10.39
N PHE A 604 -6.84 19.32 -10.44
CA PHE A 604 -6.46 18.53 -11.61
C PHE A 604 -6.81 17.06 -11.40
N MET A 605 -7.28 16.41 -12.46
CA MET A 605 -7.55 14.97 -12.50
C MET A 605 -6.82 14.38 -13.70
N THR A 606 -6.05 13.32 -13.48
CA THR A 606 -5.42 12.50 -14.53
C THR A 606 -6.21 11.22 -14.71
N LEU A 607 -6.63 10.98 -15.95
CA LEU A 607 -7.50 9.89 -16.36
C LEU A 607 -6.77 8.92 -17.27
N PRO A 608 -6.91 7.60 -17.06
CA PRO A 608 -6.19 6.62 -17.87
C PRO A 608 -6.72 6.56 -19.30
N SER A 609 -5.85 6.17 -20.24
CA SER A 609 -6.25 5.94 -21.63
C SER A 609 -6.91 4.56 -21.86
N GLN A 610 -6.83 3.65 -20.88
CA GLN A 610 -7.33 2.28 -20.96
C GLN A 610 -7.96 1.84 -19.62
N ILE A 611 -8.97 0.96 -19.68
CA ILE A 611 -9.63 0.36 -18.51
C ILE A 611 -9.82 -1.13 -18.79
N ASN A 612 -9.26 -2.01 -17.95
CA ASN A 612 -9.38 -3.47 -18.08
C ASN A 612 -9.12 -3.96 -19.53
N GLY A 613 -8.02 -3.49 -20.13
CA GLY A 613 -7.66 -3.81 -21.52
C GLY A 613 -8.47 -3.08 -22.61
N THR A 614 -9.52 -2.33 -22.26
CA THR A 614 -10.36 -1.60 -23.21
C THR A 614 -9.98 -0.13 -23.31
N ASN A 615 -9.68 0.35 -24.51
CA ASN A 615 -9.29 1.75 -24.74
C ASN A 615 -10.48 2.70 -24.51
N ILE A 616 -10.24 3.77 -23.76
CA ILE A 616 -11.19 4.88 -23.62
C ILE A 616 -10.83 5.92 -24.67
N THR A 617 -11.72 6.09 -25.65
CA THR A 617 -11.51 7.08 -26.72
C THR A 617 -12.02 8.46 -26.34
N THR A 618 -12.90 8.54 -25.33
CA THR A 618 -13.56 9.78 -24.92
C THR A 618 -13.91 9.75 -23.44
N TRP A 619 -13.60 10.85 -22.75
CA TRP A 619 -14.03 11.11 -21.37
C TRP A 619 -15.12 12.19 -21.35
N TYR A 620 -16.08 12.09 -20.42
CA TYR A 620 -17.11 13.11 -20.18
C TYR A 620 -17.23 13.42 -18.69
N LEU A 621 -17.40 14.71 -18.35
CA LEU A 621 -17.74 15.19 -17.01
C LEU A 621 -19.19 15.67 -16.96
N TYR A 622 -19.87 15.48 -15.83
CA TYR A 622 -21.22 15.99 -15.65
C TYR A 622 -21.23 17.44 -15.17
N GLN A 623 -21.87 18.33 -15.95
CA GLN A 623 -21.95 19.75 -15.65
C GLN A 623 -23.24 20.08 -14.90
N TRP A 624 -23.12 20.32 -13.59
CA TRP A 624 -24.26 20.43 -12.67
C TRP A 624 -25.21 21.60 -12.96
N ALA A 625 -24.67 22.71 -13.49
CA ALA A 625 -25.46 23.90 -13.79
C ALA A 625 -26.47 23.68 -14.93
N ASN A 626 -26.09 22.88 -15.94
CA ASN A 626 -26.90 22.62 -17.14
C ASN A 626 -27.55 21.23 -17.13
N GLN A 627 -27.10 20.32 -16.25
CA GLN A 627 -27.54 18.91 -16.17
C GLN A 627 -27.20 18.10 -17.43
N GLU A 628 -26.05 18.41 -18.04
CA GLU A 628 -25.57 17.80 -19.29
C GLU A 628 -24.17 17.19 -19.11
N TRP A 629 -23.84 16.21 -19.95
CA TRP A 629 -22.51 15.62 -20.02
C TRP A 629 -21.65 16.39 -21.01
N GLU A 630 -20.58 17.01 -20.54
CA GLU A 630 -19.61 17.74 -21.37
C GLU A 630 -18.45 16.82 -21.75
N GLN A 631 -18.11 16.79 -23.04
CA GLN A 631 -16.96 16.03 -23.53
C GLN A 631 -15.65 16.71 -23.12
N VAL A 632 -14.75 15.97 -22.49
CA VAL A 632 -13.44 16.49 -22.11
C VAL A 632 -12.52 16.58 -23.34
N ASP A 633 -12.00 17.78 -23.58
CA ASP A 633 -10.91 18.12 -24.52
C ASP A 633 -10.98 17.42 -25.90
N ALA A 634 -11.95 17.86 -26.71
CA ALA A 634 -12.23 17.29 -28.03
C ALA A 634 -11.07 17.42 -29.05
N GLU A 635 -10.08 18.30 -28.84
CA GLU A 635 -8.96 18.48 -29.78
C GLU A 635 -7.84 17.44 -29.56
N ARG A 636 -7.50 17.13 -28.30
CA ARG A 636 -6.39 16.20 -27.96
C ARG A 636 -6.63 14.75 -28.37
N LEU A 637 -7.88 14.28 -28.28
CA LEU A 637 -8.28 12.90 -28.58
C LEU A 637 -8.07 12.50 -30.05
N SER A 638 -7.77 13.46 -30.93
CA SER A 638 -7.49 13.22 -32.36
C SER A 638 -6.02 12.90 -32.68
N THR A 639 -5.08 13.13 -31.75
CA THR A 639 -3.63 13.07 -32.03
C THR A 639 -2.78 12.29 -31.02
N ALA A 640 -3.30 12.01 -29.82
CA ALA A 640 -2.60 11.25 -28.79
C ALA A 640 -3.28 9.89 -28.56
N ALA A 641 -2.85 8.86 -29.28
CA ALA A 641 -3.16 7.48 -28.90
C ALA A 641 -2.25 7.09 -27.72
N LEU A 642 -2.84 6.49 -26.66
CA LEU A 642 -2.17 5.80 -25.54
C LEU A 642 -1.55 6.66 -24.42
N ALA A 643 -1.88 7.96 -24.27
CA ALA A 643 -1.40 8.78 -23.15
C ALA A 643 -2.52 9.18 -22.18
N ASP A 644 -2.22 9.20 -20.88
CA ASP A 644 -3.16 9.64 -19.84
C ASP A 644 -3.58 11.10 -20.01
N LEU A 645 -4.86 11.38 -19.77
CA LEU A 645 -5.46 12.69 -19.92
C LEU A 645 -5.48 13.43 -18.58
N SER A 646 -4.55 14.36 -18.38
CA SER A 646 -4.58 15.29 -17.24
C SER A 646 -5.32 16.59 -17.61
N LEU A 647 -6.36 16.93 -16.84
CA LEU A 647 -7.25 18.06 -17.08
C LEU A 647 -7.57 18.85 -15.78
N PRO A 648 -7.88 20.15 -15.87
CA PRO A 648 -8.49 20.88 -14.76
C PRO A 648 -9.99 20.55 -14.65
N VAL A 649 -10.45 20.26 -13.44
CA VAL A 649 -11.86 20.10 -13.08
C VAL A 649 -12.28 21.33 -12.27
N SER A 650 -13.09 22.17 -12.88
CA SER A 650 -13.62 23.43 -12.34
C SER A 650 -14.97 23.25 -11.65
N LYS A 651 -15.35 24.24 -10.82
CA LYS A 651 -16.56 24.25 -9.98
C LYS A 651 -17.88 23.86 -10.68
N GLU A 652 -18.03 24.08 -11.98
CA GLU A 652 -19.23 23.70 -12.74
C GLU A 652 -19.42 22.17 -12.86
N PHE A 653 -18.35 21.39 -12.64
CA PHE A 653 -18.35 19.92 -12.59
C PHE A 653 -18.38 19.36 -11.16
N ILE A 654 -18.44 20.23 -10.14
CA ILE A 654 -18.41 19.88 -8.72
C ILE A 654 -19.73 20.34 -8.07
N ASP A 655 -20.48 19.41 -7.49
CA ASP A 655 -21.75 19.73 -6.82
C ASP A 655 -21.54 20.39 -5.43
N SER A 656 -22.62 20.83 -4.80
CA SER A 656 -22.63 21.38 -3.44
C SER A 656 -22.14 20.44 -2.32
N THR A 657 -22.10 19.12 -2.56
CA THR A 657 -21.57 18.10 -1.65
C THR A 657 -20.13 17.69 -1.96
N GLY A 658 -19.58 18.16 -3.09
CA GLY A 658 -18.29 17.73 -3.62
C GLY A 658 -18.37 16.56 -4.60
N GLU A 659 -19.53 16.22 -5.15
CA GLU A 659 -19.67 15.15 -6.15
C GLU A 659 -19.17 15.59 -7.53
N VAL A 660 -18.30 14.77 -8.12
CA VAL A 660 -17.86 14.84 -9.53
C VAL A 660 -18.21 13.52 -10.20
N ARG A 661 -18.96 13.57 -11.31
CA ARG A 661 -19.33 12.38 -12.09
C ARG A 661 -18.54 12.32 -13.39
N LEU A 662 -18.06 11.12 -13.71
CA LEU A 662 -17.17 10.89 -14.84
C LEU A 662 -17.60 9.66 -15.65
N ILE A 663 -17.63 9.78 -16.98
CA ILE A 663 -17.85 8.67 -17.92
C ILE A 663 -16.61 8.45 -18.77
N GLY A 664 -16.19 7.19 -18.87
CA GLY A 664 -15.27 6.70 -19.90
C GLY A 664 -16.07 5.97 -20.99
N ALA A 665 -15.85 6.34 -22.24
CA ALA A 665 -16.56 5.77 -23.39
C ALA A 665 -15.62 5.36 -24.51
N SER A 666 -16.06 4.39 -25.31
CA SER A 666 -15.43 3.98 -26.56
C SER A 666 -16.30 4.37 -27.74
N ALA A 667 -15.73 5.04 -28.73
CA ALA A 667 -16.38 5.30 -30.01
C ALA A 667 -16.46 4.01 -30.81
N THR A 668 -17.66 3.59 -31.21
CA THR A 668 -17.81 2.46 -32.13
C THR A 668 -17.58 2.96 -33.57
N ALA A 669 -16.67 2.30 -34.29
CA ALA A 669 -16.39 2.65 -35.67
C ALA A 669 -17.66 2.51 -36.51
N THR A 670 -18.07 3.59 -37.18
CA THR A 670 -19.16 3.56 -38.15
C THR A 670 -18.74 2.70 -39.34
N THR A 671 -19.20 1.45 -39.37
CA THR A 671 -19.24 0.68 -40.62
C THR A 671 -20.24 1.36 -41.54
N GLY A 672 -19.75 2.32 -42.32
CA GLY A 672 -20.54 3.07 -43.29
C GLY A 672 -21.19 2.10 -44.26
N ASP A 673 -22.53 2.17 -44.32
CA ASP A 673 -23.37 1.32 -45.16
C ASP A 673 -23.15 1.62 -46.65
N SER A 674 -22.06 1.06 -47.17
CA SER A 674 -21.72 1.08 -48.59
C SER A 674 -22.26 -0.20 -49.21
N GLY A 675 -23.50 -0.12 -49.68
CA GLY A 675 -24.23 -1.25 -50.24
C GLY A 675 -23.44 -1.96 -51.35
N SER A 676 -22.90 -3.13 -51.03
CA SER A 676 -22.51 -4.14 -52.01
C SER A 676 -22.88 -5.53 -51.49
N SER A 677 -23.52 -6.31 -52.34
CA SER A 677 -24.03 -7.63 -52.01
C SER A 677 -22.92 -8.68 -51.99
N GLY A 678 -22.68 -9.32 -50.84
CA GLY A 678 -21.67 -10.37 -50.73
C GLY A 678 -21.80 -11.21 -49.45
N CYS A 679 -22.21 -12.47 -49.62
CA CYS A 679 -22.22 -13.61 -48.69
C CYS A 679 -21.76 -13.43 -47.23
N SER A 680 -22.64 -13.82 -46.31
CA SER A 680 -22.34 -14.07 -44.91
C SER A 680 -21.28 -15.17 -44.72
N VAL A 681 -20.23 -14.86 -43.96
CA VAL A 681 -19.37 -15.86 -43.28
C VAL A 681 -19.14 -15.35 -41.86
N GLY A 682 -19.62 -16.09 -40.85
CA GLY A 682 -19.51 -15.68 -39.46
C GLY A 682 -18.08 -15.84 -38.93
N PHE A 683 -17.54 -14.79 -38.32
CA PHE A 683 -16.34 -14.86 -37.50
C PHE A 683 -16.73 -15.01 -36.02
N ALA A 684 -16.41 -16.18 -35.45
CA ALA A 684 -16.34 -16.34 -33.99
C ALA A 684 -14.97 -15.83 -33.51
N PRO A 685 -14.86 -15.24 -32.30
CA PRO A 685 -13.57 -14.92 -31.71
C PRO A 685 -12.81 -16.22 -31.45
N ALA A 686 -11.59 -16.31 -31.97
CA ALA A 686 -10.75 -17.50 -31.83
C ALA A 686 -10.19 -17.59 -30.41
N ILE A 687 -10.57 -18.63 -29.67
CA ILE A 687 -9.90 -19.04 -28.43
C ILE A 687 -8.48 -19.46 -28.79
N ILE A 688 -7.48 -18.73 -28.29
CA ILE A 688 -6.07 -19.11 -28.40
C ILE A 688 -5.82 -20.20 -27.34
N LEU A 689 -6.00 -21.46 -27.76
CA LEU A 689 -5.56 -22.63 -27.01
C LEU A 689 -4.03 -22.73 -27.12
N LEU A 690 -3.33 -22.39 -26.03
CA LEU A 690 -1.90 -22.68 -25.88
C LEU A 690 -1.69 -24.20 -25.85
N LEU A 691 -1.07 -24.73 -26.91
CA LEU A 691 -0.69 -26.13 -27.02
C LEU A 691 0.58 -26.41 -26.21
N ILE A 692 0.43 -27.13 -25.11
CA ILE A 692 1.55 -27.67 -24.32
C ILE A 692 2.32 -28.70 -25.18
N PRO A 693 3.65 -28.55 -25.38
CA PRO A 693 4.45 -29.58 -26.01
C PRO A 693 4.80 -30.68 -25.00
N ALA A 694 4.08 -31.79 -25.06
CA ALA A 694 4.38 -32.97 -24.25
C ALA A 694 5.72 -33.62 -24.67
N ILE A 695 6.78 -33.40 -23.88
CA ILE A 695 8.07 -34.06 -24.09
C ILE A 695 8.01 -35.49 -23.53
N PHE A 696 7.83 -36.46 -24.42
CA PHE A 696 8.15 -37.86 -24.14
C PHE A 696 9.66 -38.08 -24.26
N ILE A 697 10.33 -38.36 -23.14
CA ILE A 697 11.59 -39.12 -23.14
C ILE A 697 11.42 -40.34 -22.23
N LYS A 698 11.92 -41.48 -22.70
CA LYS A 698 11.63 -42.81 -22.13
C LYS A 698 12.93 -43.59 -21.97
N ARG A 699 13.13 -44.13 -20.77
CA ARG A 699 14.32 -44.83 -20.22
C ARG A 699 15.37 -43.92 -19.59
#